data_AF-A0A7V9ZS08-F1
#
_entry.id   AF-A0A7V9ZS08-F1
#
_cell.length_a   1.000
_cell.length_b   1.000
_cell.length_c   1.000
_cell.angle_alpha   90.00
_cell.angle_beta   90.00
_cell.angle_gamma   90.00
#
_symmetry.space_group_name_H-M   'P 1'
#
loop_
_entity.id
_entity.type
_entity.pdbx_description
1 polymer ?
#
loop_
_entity_poly.entity_id
_entity_poly.type
_entity_poly.pdbx_seq_one_letter_code
_entity_poly.pdbx_strand_id
1 'polypeptide(L)'
;MKKLLFAFFTLVCFSASIFAQIPVKTLVQIVKAEDELRYDKTLEDLMKSPDAKIRIRAALAAGRIGDETAIDTLANLLEKDSATEVRAMAAFAIGEIESIKGADAILKVLKNTANPDSVRARAAEAAGKIAAANAKDEKSKLLGEAILDILEYENRRGKQQNRETVTLGLTAALRAKPEETGFVVAKFLTNLDGRIRADAANTLSRIRAKNANEQLRAMLLSETDAVARANAARALGAAEDKDSFNVLLETAIEDDDSRVRVSAIRSLGGLKDAKAADKLLERGEKLLSNYKKSKFVNPNEKNELLEIATVLGRLLPKTNDEGSIKFLINFRKLDKLSSPETEIAFARITPQNFLDAISVETYDAQQTSSFMQGLSEFTDLNETEETKPLHQRASNLLLAFIQNNKSSNYAVSDALNSYAKFKTTDLDQVLRDELKHKDIFIRATAAGLLAERMANKENVEALNLAFAKSLSTDKNYNDAQLSILSALVKLDKTQAAFSLTLALNAPDFLMRRHAAQLAKQNNLVTNVLGFNEKVGGVKPYNPKTHTKLGQVLNTNPDYVRAVSRKNGAVKAVLTTEKGTFTIDLTPEDAPLTVDNFIKLARANYFNGLAIHRVVPNFVMQDGDPRGDGNGGPGWQIRCEINMLSYERGAVGMALSGKDTGGSQWFVTHAPQPHLDGGYTVFGKVNETDMKIVDNLVRGDKITSVKIVEGNLPQRTPRTPRKKK
;
A
#
# COMPACT_ATOMS: atom_id res chain seq x y z
N MET A 1 29.19 81.84 9.31
CA MET A 1 30.58 81.38 9.52
C MET A 1 30.55 79.86 9.55
N LYS A 2 30.81 79.21 8.40
CA LYS A 2 32.05 78.48 8.05
C LYS A 2 32.37 77.26 8.93
N LYS A 3 32.23 76.09 8.27
CA LYS A 3 32.94 74.80 8.41
C LYS A 3 32.61 73.88 9.60
N LEU A 4 31.97 72.74 9.28
CA LEU A 4 32.63 71.44 9.44
C LEU A 4 32.06 70.41 8.44
N LEU A 5 32.96 69.91 7.59
CA LEU A 5 32.83 68.76 6.70
C LEU A 5 33.06 67.51 7.56
N PHE A 6 32.29 66.42 7.42
CA PHE A 6 32.82 65.05 7.29
C PHE A 6 31.69 64.04 7.07
N ALA A 7 31.99 63.07 6.21
CA ALA A 7 31.12 62.05 5.64
C ALA A 7 30.49 61.08 6.64
N PHE A 8 29.28 60.61 6.33
CA PHE A 8 28.88 59.22 6.61
C PHE A 8 28.13 58.67 5.38
N PHE A 9 28.83 57.85 4.61
CA PHE A 9 28.28 56.98 3.59
C PHE A 9 27.31 56.01 4.28
N THR A 10 26.01 56.11 4.01
CA THR A 10 25.04 55.08 4.38
C THR A 10 25.11 53.99 3.32
N LEU A 11 25.89 52.94 3.62
CA LEU A 11 25.89 51.69 2.88
C LEU A 11 24.51 51.05 3.06
N VAL A 12 23.68 51.09 2.02
CA VAL A 12 22.48 50.26 1.92
C VAL A 12 22.95 48.81 1.80
N CYS A 13 23.09 48.12 2.93
CA CYS A 13 23.25 46.68 2.97
C CYS A 13 21.93 46.05 2.52
N PHE A 14 21.85 45.67 1.25
CA PHE A 14 20.97 44.60 0.80
C PHE A 14 21.44 43.30 1.48
N SER A 15 20.94 43.02 2.69
CA SER A 15 20.98 41.67 3.24
C SER A 15 19.88 40.86 2.56
N ALA A 16 20.16 40.39 1.34
CA ALA A 16 19.47 39.22 0.82
C ALA A 16 19.89 38.05 1.70
N SER A 17 19.07 37.74 2.71
CA SER A 17 19.21 36.50 3.49
C SER A 17 18.95 35.33 2.56
N ILE A 18 19.99 34.88 1.86
CA ILE A 18 20.04 33.58 1.22
C ILE A 18 19.91 32.58 2.37
N PHE A 19 18.72 32.02 2.55
CA PHE A 19 18.51 30.97 3.54
C PHE A 19 19.54 29.87 3.29
N ALA A 20 20.46 29.67 4.25
CA ALA A 20 21.46 28.62 4.13
C ALA A 20 20.75 27.27 3.91
N GLN A 21 21.12 26.61 2.82
CA GLN A 21 20.66 25.26 2.50
C GLN A 21 21.58 24.25 3.18
N ILE A 22 21.05 23.08 3.54
CA ILE A 22 21.88 21.99 4.07
C ILE A 22 22.98 21.68 3.04
N PRO A 23 24.27 21.68 3.41
CA PRO A 23 25.35 21.36 2.47
C PRO A 23 25.14 20.00 1.81
N VAL A 24 25.42 19.89 0.50
CA VAL A 24 25.28 18.62 -0.25
C VAL A 24 26.06 17.49 0.42
N LYS A 25 27.27 17.77 0.90
CA LYS A 25 28.10 16.79 1.63
C LYS A 25 27.38 16.24 2.87
N THR A 26 26.72 17.11 3.64
CA THR A 26 25.94 16.72 4.82
C THR A 26 24.73 15.87 4.44
N LEU A 27 24.00 16.24 3.39
CA LEU A 27 22.88 15.43 2.90
C LEU A 27 23.33 14.06 2.41
N VAL A 28 24.45 13.97 1.70
CA VAL A 28 25.01 12.67 1.27
C VAL A 28 25.35 11.81 2.48
N GLN A 29 25.92 12.38 3.54
CA GLN A 29 26.20 11.63 4.77
C GLN A 29 24.92 11.07 5.40
N ILE A 30 23.86 11.88 5.49
CA ILE A 30 22.57 11.46 6.06
C ILE A 30 21.90 10.40 5.18
N VAL A 31 21.75 10.63 3.88
CA VAL A 31 21.09 9.69 2.95
C VAL A 31 21.83 8.35 2.86
N LYS A 32 23.16 8.38 2.90
CA LYS A 32 23.96 7.15 2.94
C LYS A 32 23.70 6.34 4.22
N ALA A 33 23.59 7.01 5.36
CA ALA A 33 23.27 6.36 6.63
C ALA A 33 21.87 5.70 6.60
N GLU A 34 20.88 6.34 5.97
CA GLU A 34 19.54 5.75 5.76
C GLU A 34 19.57 4.51 4.87
N ASP A 35 20.26 4.56 3.72
CA ASP A 35 20.31 3.42 2.78
C ASP A 35 21.02 2.20 3.43
N GLU A 36 22.00 2.47 4.29
CA GLU A 36 22.75 1.48 5.08
C GLU A 36 21.99 1.00 6.33
N LEU A 37 20.88 1.64 6.71
CA LEU A 37 20.20 1.50 8.00
C LEU A 37 21.18 1.60 9.17
N ARG A 38 22.05 2.61 9.13
CA ARG A 38 23.17 2.80 10.05
C ARG A 38 22.95 4.02 10.93
N TYR A 39 22.57 3.80 12.18
CA TYR A 39 22.58 4.82 13.22
C TYR A 39 23.95 4.86 13.90
N ASP A 40 24.61 6.02 13.89
CA ASP A 40 25.97 6.19 14.43
C ASP A 40 26.18 7.57 15.08
N LYS A 41 27.38 7.75 15.66
CA LYS A 41 27.77 8.99 16.30
C LYS A 41 27.71 10.21 15.37
N THR A 42 27.97 10.02 14.08
CA THR A 42 27.89 11.09 13.09
C THR A 42 26.46 11.61 12.97
N LEU A 43 25.48 10.71 12.88
CA LEU A 43 24.07 11.09 12.77
C LEU A 43 23.56 11.72 14.08
N GLU A 44 23.99 11.21 15.24
CA GLU A 44 23.74 11.82 16.55
C GLU A 44 24.23 13.27 16.64
N ASP A 45 25.44 13.54 16.16
CA ASP A 45 26.03 14.88 16.23
C ASP A 45 25.32 15.83 15.26
N LEU A 46 24.85 15.35 14.11
CA LEU A 46 24.01 16.13 13.19
C LEU A 46 22.65 16.50 13.81
N MET A 47 22.06 15.63 14.62
CA MET A 47 20.86 15.96 15.41
C MET A 47 21.11 17.06 16.46
N LYS A 48 22.37 17.35 16.80
CA LYS A 48 22.77 18.43 17.72
C LYS A 48 23.31 19.66 17.00
N SER A 49 23.21 19.70 15.67
CA SER A 49 23.68 20.81 14.85
C SER A 49 23.05 22.15 15.27
N PRO A 50 23.78 23.28 15.20
CA PRO A 50 23.18 24.60 15.40
C PRO A 50 22.09 24.92 14.34
N ASP A 51 22.16 24.31 13.15
CA ASP A 51 21.18 24.51 12.08
C ASP A 51 19.96 23.57 12.26
N ALA A 52 18.78 24.17 12.46
CA ALA A 52 17.51 23.45 12.61
C ALA A 52 17.17 22.55 11.41
N LYS A 53 17.52 22.94 10.18
CA LYS A 53 17.27 22.12 8.98
C LYS A 53 18.07 20.83 9.01
N ILE A 54 19.32 20.89 9.49
CA ILE A 54 20.17 19.70 9.67
C ILE A 54 19.56 18.80 10.74
N ARG A 55 19.11 19.38 11.87
CA ARG A 55 18.45 18.60 12.95
C ARG A 55 17.19 17.91 12.46
N ILE A 56 16.31 18.59 11.74
CA ILE A 56 15.11 18.02 11.11
C ILE A 56 15.49 16.84 10.21
N ARG A 57 16.44 17.05 9.28
CA ARG A 57 16.80 16.02 8.31
C ARG A 57 17.48 14.81 8.95
N ALA A 58 18.28 15.02 9.98
CA ALA A 58 18.94 13.96 10.75
C ALA A 58 17.94 13.19 11.64
N ALA A 59 16.99 13.89 12.28
CA ALA A 59 15.92 13.26 13.04
C ALA A 59 15.02 12.37 12.14
N LEU A 60 14.65 12.86 10.95
CA LEU A 60 13.91 12.07 9.96
C LEU A 60 14.68 10.79 9.57
N ALA A 61 16.00 10.90 9.36
CA ALA A 61 16.84 9.75 9.04
C ALA A 61 16.88 8.74 10.18
N ALA A 62 17.02 9.19 11.43
CA ALA A 62 16.98 8.31 12.59
C ALA A 62 15.65 7.54 12.68
N GLY A 63 14.53 8.22 12.41
CA GLY A 63 13.21 7.59 12.31
C GLY A 63 13.13 6.51 11.23
N ARG A 64 13.59 6.83 10.00
CA ARG A 64 13.59 5.91 8.86
C ARG A 64 14.51 4.69 9.07
N ILE A 65 15.66 4.90 9.72
CA ILE A 65 16.58 3.82 10.09
C ILE A 65 15.90 2.85 11.07
N GLY A 66 15.11 3.37 12.01
CA GLY A 66 14.32 2.55 12.93
C GLY A 66 15.13 1.95 14.08
N ASP A 67 16.30 2.51 14.40
CA ASP A 67 17.14 2.06 15.52
C ASP A 67 16.62 2.65 16.84
N GLU A 68 16.25 1.78 17.78
CA GLU A 68 15.70 2.19 19.08
C GLU A 68 16.69 2.99 19.94
N THR A 69 18.00 2.88 19.68
CA THR A 69 19.01 3.67 20.40
C THR A 69 18.92 5.17 20.10
N ALA A 70 18.20 5.56 19.04
CA ALA A 70 17.95 6.96 18.71
C ALA A 70 16.90 7.64 19.62
N ILE A 71 16.09 6.85 20.35
CA ILE A 71 14.90 7.35 21.04
C ILE A 71 15.24 8.42 22.08
N ASP A 72 16.30 8.25 22.87
CA ASP A 72 16.67 9.23 23.90
C ASP A 72 17.06 10.59 23.28
N THR A 73 17.78 10.54 22.16
CA THR A 73 18.19 11.77 21.46
C THR A 73 16.98 12.46 20.82
N LEU A 74 16.08 11.69 20.20
CA LEU A 74 14.84 12.20 19.62
C LEU A 74 13.90 12.76 20.69
N ALA A 75 13.75 12.08 21.83
CA ALA A 75 12.95 12.54 22.96
C ALA A 75 13.48 13.88 23.51
N ASN A 76 14.80 14.03 23.58
CA ASN A 76 15.41 15.30 23.98
C ASN A 76 15.13 16.43 22.97
N LEU A 77 15.16 16.15 21.66
CA LEU A 77 14.75 17.12 20.64
C LEU A 77 13.27 17.49 20.77
N LEU A 78 12.40 16.49 20.92
CA LEU A 78 10.96 16.68 21.08
C LEU A 78 10.62 17.58 22.28
N GLU A 79 11.34 17.41 23.39
CA GLU A 79 11.08 18.14 24.63
C GLU A 79 11.72 19.54 24.64
N LYS A 80 12.99 19.67 24.21
CA LYS A 80 13.82 20.83 24.54
C LYS A 80 14.21 21.70 23.35
N ASP A 81 13.99 21.28 22.11
CA ASP A 81 14.41 22.08 20.97
C ASP A 81 13.60 23.36 20.87
N SER A 82 14.26 24.48 20.59
CA SER A 82 13.61 25.78 20.41
C SER A 82 12.73 25.86 19.16
N ALA A 83 13.05 25.08 18.11
CA ALA A 83 12.34 25.11 16.85
C ALA A 83 11.18 24.11 16.85
N THR A 84 9.97 24.61 16.61
CA THR A 84 8.75 23.79 16.65
C THR A 84 8.77 22.69 15.58
N GLU A 85 9.36 22.95 14.41
CA GLU A 85 9.49 22.01 13.31
C GLU A 85 10.45 20.86 13.65
N VAL A 86 11.52 21.13 14.41
CA VAL A 86 12.43 20.08 14.91
C VAL A 86 11.69 19.18 15.88
N ARG A 87 10.91 19.76 16.80
CA ARG A 87 10.09 19.00 17.76
C ARG A 87 9.06 18.13 17.05
N ALA A 88 8.33 18.68 16.08
CA ALA A 88 7.35 17.94 15.29
C ALA A 88 8.01 16.78 14.50
N MET A 89 9.19 17.02 13.91
CA MET A 89 9.97 15.97 13.23
C MET A 89 10.47 14.90 14.20
N ALA A 90 10.89 15.28 15.40
CA ALA A 90 11.30 14.33 16.43
C ALA A 90 10.12 13.42 16.86
N ALA A 91 8.91 13.98 17.04
CA ALA A 91 7.71 13.18 17.31
C ALA A 91 7.43 12.18 16.17
N PHE A 92 7.44 12.65 14.92
CA PHE A 92 7.26 11.80 13.75
C PHE A 92 8.30 10.68 13.68
N ALA A 93 9.59 11.02 13.85
CA ALA A 93 10.68 10.05 13.83
C ALA A 93 10.56 9.00 14.93
N ILE A 94 10.14 9.37 16.15
CA ILE A 94 9.86 8.41 17.23
C ILE A 94 8.72 7.46 16.81
N GLY A 95 7.69 7.98 16.14
CA GLY A 95 6.62 7.19 15.55
C GLY A 95 7.09 6.21 14.48
N GLU A 96 8.03 6.61 13.61
CA GLU A 96 8.62 5.75 12.56
C GLU A 96 9.48 4.59 13.09
N ILE A 97 10.07 4.75 14.28
CA ILE A 97 10.80 3.68 14.96
C ILE A 97 9.84 2.60 15.48
N GLU A 98 8.59 2.97 15.79
CA GLU A 98 7.53 2.06 16.25
C GLU A 98 7.87 1.32 17.56
N SER A 99 8.84 1.82 18.34
CA SER A 99 9.27 1.20 19.59
C SER A 99 8.52 1.75 20.79
N ILE A 100 8.11 0.85 21.68
CA ILE A 100 7.43 1.20 22.93
C ILE A 100 8.26 2.08 23.86
N LYS A 101 9.60 2.08 23.71
CA LYS A 101 10.50 2.96 24.49
C LYS A 101 10.22 4.45 24.27
N GLY A 102 9.67 4.82 23.11
CA GLY A 102 9.29 6.20 22.80
C GLY A 102 7.98 6.67 23.46
N ALA A 103 7.18 5.76 24.02
CA ALA A 103 5.83 6.05 24.48
C ALA A 103 5.76 7.15 25.53
N ASP A 104 6.69 7.18 26.50
CA ASP A 104 6.65 8.16 27.59
C ASP A 104 6.88 9.60 27.08
N ALA A 105 7.80 9.77 26.12
CA ALA A 105 8.08 11.05 25.49
C ALA A 105 6.85 11.57 24.71
N ILE A 106 6.16 10.67 24.00
CA ILE A 106 4.94 10.99 23.26
C ILE A 106 3.80 11.35 24.24
N LEU A 107 3.54 10.52 25.25
CA LEU A 107 2.50 10.76 26.26
C LEU A 107 2.68 12.12 26.94
N LYS A 108 3.91 12.50 27.27
CA LYS A 108 4.22 13.81 27.86
C LYS A 108 3.80 14.97 26.97
N VAL A 109 3.97 14.84 25.65
CA VAL A 109 3.52 15.87 24.69
C VAL A 109 2.00 15.91 24.59
N LEU A 110 1.35 14.75 24.49
CA LEU A 110 -0.12 14.67 24.32
C LEU A 110 -0.86 15.22 25.55
N LYS A 111 -0.35 14.96 26.75
CA LYS A 111 -0.95 15.41 28.03
C LYS A 111 -0.82 16.91 28.29
N ASN A 112 0.09 17.61 27.60
CA ASN A 112 0.32 19.04 27.79
C ASN A 112 -0.27 19.84 26.62
N THR A 113 -1.44 20.44 26.84
CA THR A 113 -2.17 21.25 25.86
C THR A 113 -1.47 22.57 25.50
N ALA A 114 -0.47 23.00 26.27
CA ALA A 114 0.34 24.18 25.94
C ALA A 114 1.35 23.92 24.81
N ASN A 115 1.56 22.66 24.41
CA ASN A 115 2.40 22.35 23.25
C ASN A 115 1.78 22.89 21.96
N PRO A 116 2.60 23.33 20.98
CA PRO A 116 2.10 23.76 19.68
C PRO A 116 1.30 22.66 18.98
N ASP A 117 0.25 23.05 18.27
CA ASP A 117 -0.67 22.11 17.62
C ASP A 117 0.03 21.16 16.63
N SER A 118 1.04 21.64 15.89
CA SER A 118 1.82 20.80 14.96
C SER A 118 2.62 19.70 15.67
N VAL A 119 3.17 19.98 16.86
CA VAL A 119 3.89 18.99 17.67
C VAL A 119 2.89 17.98 18.25
N ARG A 120 1.73 18.46 18.73
CA ARG A 120 0.66 17.59 19.23
C ARG A 120 0.11 16.68 18.13
N ALA A 121 -0.07 17.20 16.92
CA ALA A 121 -0.56 16.43 15.77
C ALA A 121 0.41 15.29 15.41
N ARG A 122 1.72 15.57 15.33
CA ARG A 122 2.74 14.54 15.06
C ARG A 122 2.96 13.59 16.22
N ALA A 123 2.79 14.04 17.45
CA ALA A 123 2.81 13.14 18.60
C ALA A 123 1.59 12.20 18.60
N ALA A 124 0.40 12.65 18.18
CA ALA A 124 -0.78 11.80 18.03
C ALA A 124 -0.56 10.75 16.92
N GLU A 125 0.00 11.16 15.78
CA GLU A 125 0.41 10.23 14.72
C GLU A 125 1.39 9.17 15.24
N ALA A 126 2.43 9.59 15.96
CA ALA A 126 3.41 8.70 16.57
C ALA A 126 2.78 7.73 17.58
N ALA A 127 1.87 8.21 18.43
CA ALA A 127 1.14 7.37 19.37
C ALA A 127 0.36 6.26 18.66
N GLY A 128 -0.32 6.60 17.55
CA GLY A 128 -1.06 5.63 16.76
C GLY A 128 -0.17 4.53 16.18
N LYS A 129 1.02 4.88 15.69
CA LYS A 129 1.99 3.92 15.13
C LYS A 129 2.60 3.03 16.21
N ILE A 130 3.07 3.61 17.32
CA ILE A 130 3.65 2.86 18.43
C ILE A 130 2.63 1.90 19.04
N ALA A 131 1.40 2.37 19.29
CA ALA A 131 0.36 1.53 19.87
C ALA A 131 -0.02 0.35 18.94
N ALA A 132 -0.11 0.59 17.63
CA ALA A 132 -0.42 -0.46 16.66
C ALA A 132 0.69 -1.52 16.57
N ALA A 133 1.96 -1.12 16.59
CA ALA A 133 3.10 -2.04 16.53
C ALA A 133 3.27 -2.85 17.83
N ASN A 134 2.79 -2.33 18.97
CA ASN A 134 2.99 -2.90 20.30
C ASN A 134 1.65 -3.18 21.01
N ALA A 135 0.65 -3.70 20.29
CA ALA A 135 -0.73 -3.81 20.77
C ALA A 135 -0.94 -4.61 22.08
N LYS A 136 0.03 -5.42 22.50
CA LYS A 136 -0.01 -6.20 23.75
C LYS A 136 0.60 -5.47 24.96
N ASP A 137 1.28 -4.35 24.74
CA ASP A 137 1.93 -3.57 25.80
C ASP A 137 0.91 -2.66 26.51
N GLU A 138 1.06 -2.48 27.82
CA GLU A 138 0.19 -1.63 28.62
C GLU A 138 0.28 -0.15 28.20
N LYS A 139 1.46 0.33 27.82
CA LYS A 139 1.66 1.71 27.35
C LYS A 139 0.92 1.99 26.06
N SER A 140 0.65 0.97 25.24
CA SER A 140 -0.17 1.12 24.03
C SER A 140 -1.61 1.48 24.34
N LYS A 141 -2.16 1.02 25.48
CA LYS A 141 -3.50 1.42 25.95
C LYS A 141 -3.51 2.90 26.34
N LEU A 142 -2.50 3.33 27.12
CA LEU A 142 -2.34 4.73 27.52
C LEU A 142 -2.17 5.67 26.32
N LEU A 143 -1.43 5.24 25.29
CA LEU A 143 -1.32 5.98 24.03
C LEU A 143 -2.67 6.08 23.31
N GLY A 144 -3.43 4.98 23.29
CA GLY A 144 -4.79 4.93 22.77
C GLY A 144 -5.72 5.95 23.46
N GLU A 145 -5.75 5.94 24.79
CA GLU A 145 -6.51 6.90 25.60
C GLU A 145 -6.10 8.34 25.30
N ALA A 146 -4.79 8.63 25.25
CA ALA A 146 -4.28 9.97 24.96
C ALA A 146 -4.63 10.46 23.54
N ILE A 147 -4.76 9.56 22.56
CA ILE A 147 -5.26 9.91 21.22
C ILE A 147 -6.72 10.37 21.29
N LEU A 148 -7.56 9.65 22.04
CA LEU A 148 -8.97 10.02 22.22
C LEU A 148 -9.10 11.34 22.97
N ASP A 149 -8.33 11.55 24.03
CA ASP A 149 -8.31 12.80 24.80
C ASP A 149 -8.01 14.01 23.92
N ILE A 150 -7.06 13.87 22.98
CA ILE A 150 -6.73 14.92 22.01
C ILE A 150 -7.90 15.21 21.08
N LEU A 151 -8.55 14.16 20.57
CA LEU A 151 -9.74 14.33 19.73
C LEU A 151 -10.88 15.01 20.52
N GLU A 152 -11.11 14.61 21.76
CA GLU A 152 -12.11 15.27 22.60
C GLU A 152 -11.77 16.73 22.90
N TYR A 153 -10.49 17.03 23.15
CA TYR A 153 -10.00 18.38 23.33
C TYR A 153 -10.25 19.24 22.08
N GLU A 154 -9.90 18.74 20.89
CA GLU A 154 -10.19 19.44 19.65
C GLU A 154 -11.70 19.60 19.45
N ASN A 155 -12.51 18.56 19.71
CA ASN A 155 -13.97 18.67 19.61
C ASN A 155 -14.52 19.84 20.48
N ARG A 156 -14.02 20.00 21.71
CA ARG A 156 -14.40 21.12 22.61
C ARG A 156 -13.96 22.50 22.10
N ARG A 157 -12.90 22.59 21.30
CA ARG A 157 -12.44 23.86 20.68
C ARG A 157 -13.39 24.37 19.59
N GLY A 158 -14.32 23.54 19.10
CA GLY A 158 -15.30 23.93 18.08
C GLY A 158 -14.64 24.59 16.86
N LYS A 159 -14.97 25.86 16.57
CA LYS A 159 -14.39 26.59 15.43
C LYS A 159 -12.88 26.84 15.52
N GLN A 160 -12.28 26.71 16.71
CA GLN A 160 -10.84 26.90 16.93
C GLN A 160 -10.03 25.59 16.82
N GLN A 161 -10.65 24.52 16.34
CA GLN A 161 -9.99 23.24 16.09
C GLN A 161 -8.78 23.37 15.17
N ASN A 162 -7.74 22.60 15.47
CA ASN A 162 -6.64 22.42 14.55
C ASN A 162 -6.92 21.25 13.60
N ARG A 163 -7.03 21.55 12.30
CA ARG A 163 -7.32 20.56 11.26
C ARG A 163 -6.31 19.41 11.22
N GLU A 164 -5.01 19.70 11.28
CA GLU A 164 -3.96 18.67 11.22
C GLU A 164 -4.00 17.75 12.45
N THR A 165 -4.20 18.33 13.64
CA THR A 165 -4.37 17.55 14.87
C THR A 165 -5.56 16.61 14.79
N VAL A 166 -6.69 17.07 14.24
CA VAL A 166 -7.89 16.23 14.06
C VAL A 166 -7.63 15.13 13.03
N THR A 167 -7.14 15.45 11.82
CA THR A 167 -6.95 14.44 10.76
C THR A 167 -5.91 13.38 11.14
N LEU A 168 -4.79 13.77 11.76
CA LEU A 168 -3.80 12.82 12.26
C LEU A 168 -4.30 12.06 13.49
N GLY A 169 -5.08 12.69 14.37
CA GLY A 169 -5.72 12.04 15.51
C GLY A 169 -6.73 10.95 15.08
N LEU A 170 -7.57 11.24 14.08
CA LEU A 170 -8.50 10.26 13.50
C LEU A 170 -7.77 9.07 12.88
N THR A 171 -6.64 9.33 12.21
CA THR A 171 -5.78 8.29 11.64
C THR A 171 -5.07 7.48 12.73
N ALA A 172 -4.62 8.13 13.79
CA ALA A 172 -4.01 7.48 14.95
C ALA A 172 -5.02 6.58 15.68
N ALA A 173 -6.26 7.04 15.85
CA ALA A 173 -7.34 6.26 16.45
C ALA A 173 -7.69 5.03 15.60
N LEU A 174 -7.70 5.16 14.26
CA LEU A 174 -7.85 4.04 13.34
C LEU A 174 -6.74 2.97 13.52
N ARG A 175 -5.49 3.39 13.77
CA ARG A 175 -4.35 2.50 13.96
C ARG A 175 -4.38 1.79 15.30
N ALA A 176 -4.49 2.58 16.37
CA ALA A 176 -4.43 2.09 17.75
C ALA A 176 -5.71 1.35 18.17
N LYS A 177 -6.85 1.74 17.61
CA LYS A 177 -8.19 1.19 17.92
C LYS A 177 -8.48 1.09 19.43
N PRO A 178 -8.28 2.16 20.22
CA PRO A 178 -8.67 2.14 21.64
C PRO A 178 -10.16 1.87 21.80
N GLU A 179 -10.55 1.41 22.98
CA GLU A 179 -11.96 1.35 23.40
C GLU A 179 -12.60 2.74 23.24
N GLU A 180 -13.91 2.82 23.02
CA GLU A 180 -14.62 4.09 22.76
C GLU A 180 -14.27 4.85 21.47
N THR A 181 -13.34 4.37 20.63
CA THR A 181 -12.97 5.06 19.35
C THR A 181 -14.20 5.47 18.54
N GLY A 182 -15.18 4.56 18.39
CA GLY A 182 -16.40 4.85 17.62
C GLY A 182 -17.18 6.06 18.16
N PHE A 183 -17.32 6.17 19.48
CA PHE A 183 -18.07 7.26 20.11
C PHE A 183 -17.37 8.60 19.94
N VAL A 184 -16.06 8.64 20.13
CA VAL A 184 -15.27 9.88 19.99
C VAL A 184 -15.22 10.33 18.54
N VAL A 185 -14.96 9.41 17.60
CA VAL A 185 -14.86 9.72 16.16
C VAL A 185 -16.22 10.18 15.59
N ALA A 186 -17.33 9.61 16.05
CA ALA A 186 -18.67 9.98 15.59
C ALA A 186 -18.99 11.47 15.78
N LYS A 187 -18.43 12.12 16.82
CA LYS A 187 -18.58 13.56 17.08
C LYS A 187 -18.08 14.44 15.93
N PHE A 188 -17.17 13.92 15.09
CA PHE A 188 -16.60 14.64 13.96
C PHE A 188 -17.40 14.50 12.65
N LEU A 189 -18.47 13.68 12.61
CA LEU A 189 -19.34 13.57 11.44
C LEU A 189 -20.14 14.85 11.14
N THR A 190 -20.28 15.74 12.11
CA THR A 190 -20.97 17.03 11.97
C THR A 190 -20.02 18.22 11.92
N ASN A 191 -18.71 17.96 11.74
CA ASN A 191 -17.70 19.02 11.64
C ASN A 191 -18.01 19.97 10.47
N LEU A 192 -17.53 21.22 10.51
CA LEU A 192 -17.71 22.16 9.38
C LEU A 192 -16.79 21.84 8.19
N ASP A 193 -15.63 21.21 8.43
CA ASP A 193 -14.70 20.80 7.37
C ASP A 193 -15.10 19.43 6.79
N GLY A 194 -15.42 19.42 5.48
CA GLY A 194 -15.80 18.20 4.76
C GLY A 194 -14.73 17.12 4.76
N ARG A 195 -13.44 17.50 4.82
CA ARG A 195 -12.35 16.52 4.96
C ARG A 195 -12.37 15.84 6.32
N ILE A 196 -12.60 16.57 7.40
CA ILE A 196 -12.70 15.98 8.73
C ILE A 196 -13.87 14.99 8.78
N ARG A 197 -15.03 15.37 8.21
CA ARG A 197 -16.19 14.46 8.11
C ARG A 197 -15.85 13.20 7.31
N ALA A 198 -15.20 13.35 6.16
CA ALA A 198 -14.78 12.23 5.32
C ALA A 198 -13.80 11.28 6.05
N ASP A 199 -12.81 11.82 6.75
CA ASP A 199 -11.82 11.03 7.50
C ASP A 199 -12.47 10.32 8.70
N ALA A 200 -13.41 10.98 9.40
CA ALA A 200 -14.18 10.38 10.48
C ALA A 200 -15.02 9.20 9.98
N ALA A 201 -15.76 9.37 8.88
CA ALA A 201 -16.53 8.30 8.26
C ALA A 201 -15.63 7.14 7.77
N ASN A 202 -14.46 7.43 7.20
CA ASN A 202 -13.49 6.40 6.82
C ASN A 202 -12.96 5.63 8.04
N THR A 203 -12.65 6.31 9.15
CA THR A 203 -12.23 5.67 10.40
C THR A 203 -13.33 4.76 10.95
N LEU A 204 -14.57 5.25 11.03
CA LEU A 204 -15.74 4.46 11.49
C LEU A 204 -15.99 3.22 10.62
N SER A 205 -15.89 3.36 9.30
CA SER A 205 -16.02 2.24 8.37
C SER A 205 -14.98 1.15 8.63
N ARG A 206 -13.71 1.53 8.82
CA ARG A 206 -12.61 0.57 8.99
C ARG A 206 -12.60 -0.13 10.36
N ILE A 207 -13.13 0.53 11.39
CA ILE A 207 -13.33 -0.10 12.71
C ILE A 207 -14.70 -0.80 12.82
N ARG A 208 -15.56 -0.70 11.79
CA ARG A 208 -16.92 -1.26 11.75
C ARG A 208 -17.80 -0.77 12.91
N ALA A 209 -17.72 0.53 13.22
CA ALA A 209 -18.48 1.13 14.31
C ALA A 209 -19.99 1.14 14.01
N LYS A 210 -20.80 0.71 14.98
CA LYS A 210 -22.28 0.64 14.86
C LYS A 210 -23.02 1.79 15.54
N ASN A 211 -22.33 2.54 16.39
CA ASN A 211 -22.88 3.61 17.22
C ASN A 211 -23.02 4.96 16.52
N ALA A 212 -22.67 5.04 15.22
CA ALA A 212 -22.73 6.27 14.43
C ALA A 212 -23.72 6.19 13.26
N ASN A 213 -24.50 5.11 13.15
CA ASN A 213 -25.29 4.80 11.96
C ASN A 213 -26.31 5.90 11.62
N GLU A 214 -26.99 6.47 12.63
CA GLU A 214 -27.95 7.56 12.41
C GLU A 214 -27.30 8.80 11.78
N GLN A 215 -26.15 9.21 12.32
CA GLN A 215 -25.39 10.35 11.82
C GLN A 215 -24.84 10.07 10.42
N LEU A 216 -24.39 8.85 10.15
CA LEU A 216 -23.90 8.43 8.83
C LEU A 216 -25.03 8.40 7.79
N ARG A 217 -26.25 7.97 8.15
CA ARG A 217 -27.43 8.05 7.27
C ARG A 217 -27.78 9.51 6.95
N ALA A 218 -27.80 10.38 7.97
CA ALA A 218 -28.05 11.81 7.77
C ALA A 218 -26.99 12.44 6.86
N MET A 219 -25.72 12.15 7.13
CA MET A 219 -24.59 12.61 6.33
C MET A 219 -24.70 12.14 4.88
N LEU A 220 -25.08 10.88 4.63
CA LEU A 220 -25.26 10.38 3.26
C LEU A 220 -26.30 11.20 2.46
N LEU A 221 -27.37 11.67 3.12
CA LEU A 221 -28.45 12.44 2.50
C LEU A 221 -28.13 13.92 2.30
N SER A 222 -27.44 14.56 3.25
CA SER A 222 -27.29 16.02 3.27
C SER A 222 -25.93 16.54 2.78
N GLU A 223 -24.93 15.67 2.69
CA GLU A 223 -23.54 16.06 2.45
C GLU A 223 -23.28 16.46 1.00
N THR A 224 -22.61 17.59 0.79
CA THR A 224 -22.24 18.06 -0.56
C THR A 224 -20.97 17.40 -1.07
N ASP A 225 -20.04 17.06 -0.18
CA ASP A 225 -18.77 16.43 -0.56
C ASP A 225 -18.95 14.94 -0.90
N ALA A 226 -18.57 14.57 -2.12
CA ALA A 226 -18.75 13.20 -2.60
C ALA A 226 -17.83 12.17 -1.90
N VAL A 227 -16.64 12.57 -1.42
CA VAL A 227 -15.75 11.68 -0.69
C VAL A 227 -16.37 11.34 0.68
N ALA A 228 -16.92 12.36 1.33
CA ALA A 228 -17.65 12.26 2.58
C ALA A 228 -18.89 11.35 2.42
N ARG A 229 -19.73 11.55 1.41
CA ARG A 229 -20.87 10.65 1.09
C ARG A 229 -20.43 9.22 0.83
N ALA A 230 -19.40 9.01 0.00
CA ALA A 230 -18.89 7.68 -0.31
C ALA A 230 -18.37 6.94 0.94
N ASN A 231 -17.70 7.66 1.85
CA ASN A 231 -17.24 7.10 3.11
C ASN A 231 -18.40 6.81 4.08
N ALA A 232 -19.45 7.65 4.10
CA ALA A 232 -20.65 7.39 4.88
C ALA A 232 -21.38 6.12 4.42
N ALA A 233 -21.61 5.97 3.11
CA ALA A 233 -22.18 4.75 2.54
C ALA A 233 -21.36 3.50 2.90
N ARG A 234 -20.02 3.58 2.82
CA ARG A 234 -19.13 2.47 3.20
C ARG A 234 -19.19 2.15 4.70
N ALA A 235 -19.33 3.17 5.55
CA ALA A 235 -19.45 2.97 6.98
C ALA A 235 -20.75 2.25 7.34
N LEU A 236 -21.87 2.62 6.73
CA LEU A 236 -23.17 1.96 6.90
C LEU A 236 -23.14 0.48 6.48
N GLY A 237 -22.53 0.18 5.33
CA GLY A 237 -22.34 -1.19 4.88
C GLY A 237 -21.43 -2.01 5.81
N ALA A 238 -20.33 -1.41 6.27
CA ALA A 238 -19.39 -2.06 7.20
C ALA A 238 -19.99 -2.31 8.59
N ALA A 239 -20.93 -1.46 9.02
CA ALA A 239 -21.69 -1.60 10.26
C ALA A 239 -22.86 -2.61 10.14
N GLU A 240 -23.15 -3.09 8.93
CA GLU A 240 -24.32 -3.93 8.61
C GLU A 240 -25.66 -3.26 9.00
N ASP A 241 -25.75 -1.95 8.77
CA ASP A 241 -26.91 -1.13 9.16
C ASP A 241 -28.13 -1.37 8.24
N LYS A 242 -29.02 -2.30 8.61
CA LYS A 242 -30.20 -2.64 7.80
C LYS A 242 -31.15 -1.46 7.57
N ASP A 243 -31.22 -0.53 8.53
CA ASP A 243 -32.07 0.67 8.41
C ASP A 243 -31.61 1.60 7.27
N SER A 244 -30.34 1.50 6.85
CA SER A 244 -29.81 2.25 5.72
C SER A 244 -30.18 1.68 4.36
N PHE A 245 -30.87 0.53 4.28
CA PHE A 245 -31.13 -0.15 3.01
C PHE A 245 -31.75 0.76 1.94
N ASN A 246 -32.84 1.47 2.27
CA ASN A 246 -33.55 2.31 1.31
C ASN A 246 -32.68 3.49 0.83
N VAL A 247 -32.01 4.18 1.76
CA VAL A 247 -31.15 5.32 1.40
C VAL A 247 -29.93 4.86 0.60
N LEU A 248 -29.33 3.71 0.91
CA LEU A 248 -28.25 3.13 0.12
C LEU A 248 -28.74 2.72 -1.28
N LEU A 249 -29.94 2.17 -1.39
CA LEU A 249 -30.52 1.80 -2.67
C LEU A 249 -30.74 3.01 -3.56
N GLU A 250 -31.39 4.06 -3.04
CA GLU A 250 -31.59 5.34 -3.73
C GLU A 250 -30.25 5.96 -4.14
N THR A 251 -29.29 6.02 -3.20
CA THR A 251 -27.94 6.52 -3.48
C THR A 251 -27.25 5.74 -4.59
N ALA A 252 -27.39 4.40 -4.60
CA ALA A 252 -26.77 3.54 -5.60
C ALA A 252 -27.26 3.80 -7.03
N ILE A 253 -28.49 4.28 -7.20
CA ILE A 253 -29.11 4.49 -8.52
C ILE A 253 -29.14 5.96 -8.94
N GLU A 254 -29.28 6.91 -8.00
CA GLU A 254 -29.52 8.33 -8.30
C GLU A 254 -28.36 9.28 -7.98
N ASP A 255 -27.37 8.94 -7.11
CA ASP A 255 -26.32 9.91 -6.76
C ASP A 255 -25.51 10.31 -8.01
N ASP A 256 -25.21 11.61 -8.17
CA ASP A 256 -24.50 12.13 -9.34
C ASP A 256 -23.06 11.59 -9.46
N ASP A 257 -22.42 11.28 -8.33
CA ASP A 257 -21.03 10.85 -8.29
C ASP A 257 -20.91 9.32 -8.29
N SER A 258 -20.24 8.76 -9.30
CA SER A 258 -20.03 7.31 -9.45
C SER A 258 -19.36 6.67 -8.26
N ARG A 259 -18.54 7.43 -7.53
CA ARG A 259 -17.78 6.98 -6.36
C ARG A 259 -18.71 6.70 -5.19
N VAL A 260 -19.74 7.52 -5.03
CA VAL A 260 -20.77 7.36 -4.02
C VAL A 260 -21.66 6.18 -4.41
N ARG A 261 -22.12 6.12 -5.67
CA ARG A 261 -22.90 4.98 -6.19
C ARG A 261 -22.21 3.65 -5.96
N VAL A 262 -20.94 3.50 -6.39
CA VAL A 262 -20.15 2.26 -6.18
C VAL A 262 -20.03 1.90 -4.69
N SER A 263 -19.84 2.90 -3.81
CA SER A 263 -19.76 2.64 -2.37
C SER A 263 -21.11 2.17 -1.81
N ALA A 264 -22.22 2.73 -2.27
CA ALA A 264 -23.57 2.33 -1.89
C ALA A 264 -23.94 0.92 -2.42
N ILE A 265 -23.66 0.63 -3.69
CA ILE A 265 -23.85 -0.70 -4.31
C ILE A 265 -23.12 -1.76 -3.49
N ARG A 266 -21.83 -1.52 -3.20
CA ARG A 266 -21.02 -2.43 -2.37
C ARG A 266 -21.64 -2.67 -0.99
N SER A 267 -22.11 -1.60 -0.34
CA SER A 267 -22.75 -1.68 0.97
C SER A 267 -24.04 -2.49 0.94
N LEU A 268 -24.87 -2.37 -0.10
CA LEU A 268 -26.07 -3.21 -0.28
C LEU A 268 -25.72 -4.69 -0.36
N GLY A 269 -24.64 -5.05 -1.08
CA GLY A 269 -24.14 -6.42 -1.10
C GLY A 269 -23.66 -6.93 0.27
N GLY A 270 -23.20 -6.02 1.15
CA GLY A 270 -22.87 -6.33 2.54
C GLY A 270 -24.08 -6.57 3.43
N LEU A 271 -25.20 -5.86 3.18
CA LEU A 271 -26.47 -6.07 3.88
C LEU A 271 -27.17 -7.38 3.51
N LYS A 272 -26.82 -7.97 2.35
CA LYS A 272 -27.34 -9.25 1.85
C LYS A 272 -28.87 -9.29 1.71
N ASP A 273 -29.49 -8.16 1.37
CA ASP A 273 -30.92 -8.09 1.11
C ASP A 273 -31.18 -8.17 -0.40
N ALA A 274 -31.80 -9.27 -0.84
CA ALA A 274 -32.10 -9.57 -2.23
C ALA A 274 -33.03 -8.53 -2.90
N LYS A 275 -33.76 -7.72 -2.12
CA LYS A 275 -34.62 -6.64 -2.66
C LYS A 275 -33.85 -5.62 -3.49
N ALA A 276 -32.53 -5.51 -3.32
CA ALA A 276 -31.72 -4.60 -4.11
C ALA A 276 -31.52 -5.10 -5.56
N ALA A 277 -31.64 -6.41 -5.80
CA ALA A 277 -31.19 -7.05 -7.03
C ALA A 277 -31.87 -6.48 -8.28
N ASP A 278 -33.20 -6.38 -8.29
CA ASP A 278 -33.96 -5.89 -9.44
C ASP A 278 -33.57 -4.47 -9.84
N LYS A 279 -33.41 -3.58 -8.86
CA LYS A 279 -33.04 -2.18 -9.10
C LYS A 279 -31.59 -2.01 -9.53
N LEU A 280 -30.68 -2.82 -8.97
CA LEU A 280 -29.30 -2.86 -9.42
C LEU A 280 -29.17 -3.44 -10.82
N LEU A 281 -29.99 -4.44 -11.17
CA LEU A 281 -30.06 -5.00 -12.52
C LEU A 281 -30.57 -3.96 -13.52
N GLU A 282 -31.67 -3.25 -13.23
CA GLU A 282 -32.21 -2.16 -14.06
C GLU A 282 -31.14 -1.09 -14.33
N ARG A 283 -30.42 -0.67 -13.28
CA ARG A 283 -29.30 0.27 -13.38
C ARG A 283 -28.17 -0.29 -14.24
N GLY A 284 -27.80 -1.55 -14.02
CA GLY A 284 -26.77 -2.27 -14.76
C GLY A 284 -27.08 -2.37 -16.24
N GLU A 285 -28.32 -2.69 -16.62
CA GLU A 285 -28.75 -2.76 -18.03
C GLU A 285 -28.71 -1.39 -18.71
N LYS A 286 -29.15 -0.32 -18.02
CA LYS A 286 -29.05 1.06 -18.51
C LYS A 286 -27.59 1.45 -18.75
N LEU A 287 -26.72 1.19 -17.78
CA LEU A 287 -25.28 1.41 -17.91
C LEU A 287 -24.68 0.61 -19.06
N LEU A 288 -25.01 -0.66 -19.17
CA LEU A 288 -24.50 -1.54 -20.22
C LEU A 288 -24.92 -1.07 -21.61
N SER A 289 -26.15 -0.57 -21.75
CA SER A 289 -26.65 0.04 -22.99
C SER A 289 -25.86 1.28 -23.37
N ASN A 290 -25.55 2.16 -22.41
CA ASN A 290 -24.72 3.34 -22.63
C ASN A 290 -23.27 2.97 -22.98
N TYR A 291 -22.70 2.01 -22.24
CA TYR A 291 -21.35 1.52 -22.43
C TYR A 291 -21.15 0.92 -23.83
N LYS A 292 -22.16 0.18 -24.35
CA LYS A 292 -22.17 -0.33 -25.75
C LYS A 292 -22.18 0.77 -26.80
N LYS A 293 -22.83 1.91 -26.53
CA LYS A 293 -22.92 3.04 -27.45
C LYS A 293 -21.68 3.95 -27.38
N SER A 294 -20.94 3.88 -26.29
CA SER A 294 -19.75 4.72 -26.11
C SER A 294 -18.63 4.30 -27.06
N LYS A 295 -18.00 5.30 -27.69
CA LYS A 295 -16.79 5.09 -28.51
C LYS A 295 -15.57 4.72 -27.66
N PHE A 296 -15.59 5.06 -26.37
CA PHE A 296 -14.50 4.83 -25.44
C PHE A 296 -15.00 4.15 -24.16
N VAL A 297 -14.22 3.22 -23.62
CA VAL A 297 -14.45 2.64 -22.30
C VAL A 297 -14.46 3.77 -21.27
N ASN A 298 -15.60 4.00 -20.63
CA ASN A 298 -15.73 4.87 -19.47
C ASN A 298 -15.38 4.05 -18.22
N PRO A 299 -14.27 4.32 -17.52
CA PRO A 299 -13.85 3.54 -16.36
C PRO A 299 -14.86 3.58 -15.24
N ASN A 300 -15.48 4.73 -15.01
CA ASN A 300 -16.48 4.89 -13.95
C ASN A 300 -17.68 3.97 -14.20
N GLU A 301 -18.16 3.90 -15.45
CA GLU A 301 -19.24 2.99 -15.84
C GLU A 301 -18.81 1.52 -15.75
N LYS A 302 -17.61 1.18 -16.21
CA LYS A 302 -17.08 -0.19 -16.09
C LYS A 302 -16.99 -0.62 -14.63
N ASN A 303 -16.47 0.23 -13.77
CA ASN A 303 -16.32 -0.03 -12.35
C ASN A 303 -17.68 -0.20 -11.65
N GLU A 304 -18.67 0.62 -12.01
CA GLU A 304 -20.05 0.49 -11.53
C GLU A 304 -20.67 -0.84 -11.99
N LEU A 305 -20.48 -1.22 -13.27
CA LEU A 305 -20.92 -2.52 -13.80
C LEU A 305 -20.28 -3.72 -13.08
N LEU A 306 -18.98 -3.65 -12.80
CA LEU A 306 -18.26 -4.70 -12.05
C LEU A 306 -18.78 -4.84 -10.61
N GLU A 307 -19.06 -3.73 -9.94
CA GLU A 307 -19.63 -3.77 -8.59
C GLU A 307 -21.07 -4.30 -8.61
N ILE A 308 -21.90 -3.92 -9.59
CA ILE A 308 -23.24 -4.48 -9.77
C ILE A 308 -23.17 -5.99 -9.99
N ALA A 309 -22.31 -6.47 -10.89
CA ALA A 309 -22.11 -7.90 -11.12
C ALA A 309 -21.72 -8.63 -9.82
N THR A 310 -20.74 -8.08 -9.09
CA THR A 310 -20.30 -8.62 -7.79
C THR A 310 -21.44 -8.75 -6.79
N VAL A 311 -22.28 -7.71 -6.69
CA VAL A 311 -23.39 -7.67 -5.73
C VAL A 311 -24.53 -8.60 -6.16
N LEU A 312 -24.91 -8.64 -7.43
CA LEU A 312 -25.88 -9.61 -7.95
C LEU A 312 -25.43 -11.05 -7.64
N GLY A 313 -24.15 -11.36 -7.87
CA GLY A 313 -23.57 -12.65 -7.52
C GLY A 313 -23.73 -13.03 -6.05
N ARG A 314 -23.69 -12.06 -5.14
CA ARG A 314 -23.88 -12.26 -3.69
C ARG A 314 -25.35 -12.35 -3.29
N LEU A 315 -26.24 -11.61 -3.94
CA LEU A 315 -27.65 -11.53 -3.60
C LEU A 315 -28.48 -12.66 -4.21
N LEU A 316 -28.05 -13.20 -5.35
CA LEU A 316 -28.81 -14.17 -6.15
C LEU A 316 -28.10 -15.53 -6.32
N PRO A 317 -27.39 -16.08 -5.32
CA PRO A 317 -26.66 -17.33 -5.50
C PRO A 317 -27.64 -18.48 -5.81
N LYS A 318 -27.35 -19.27 -6.85
CA LYS A 318 -28.12 -20.45 -7.29
C LYS A 318 -29.59 -20.19 -7.64
N THR A 319 -29.98 -18.92 -7.85
CA THR A 319 -31.36 -18.57 -8.22
C THR A 319 -31.68 -18.87 -9.67
N ASN A 320 -30.65 -18.96 -10.53
CA ASN A 320 -30.79 -18.97 -11.98
C ASN A 320 -31.63 -17.80 -12.53
N ASP A 321 -31.57 -16.63 -11.89
CA ASP A 321 -32.27 -15.42 -12.33
C ASP A 321 -31.91 -15.07 -13.79
N GLU A 322 -32.90 -15.19 -14.69
CA GLU A 322 -32.69 -15.07 -16.13
C GLU A 322 -32.18 -13.68 -16.53
N GLY A 323 -32.68 -12.63 -15.87
CA GLY A 323 -32.28 -11.24 -16.11
C GLY A 323 -30.80 -11.03 -15.80
N SER A 324 -30.36 -11.45 -14.61
CA SER A 324 -28.96 -11.39 -14.19
C SER A 324 -28.05 -12.24 -15.06
N ILE A 325 -28.46 -13.44 -15.46
CA ILE A 325 -27.72 -14.30 -16.39
C ILE A 325 -27.51 -13.59 -17.73
N LYS A 326 -28.57 -13.02 -18.31
CA LYS A 326 -28.51 -12.28 -19.58
C LYS A 326 -27.63 -11.05 -19.48
N PHE A 327 -27.74 -10.29 -18.40
CA PHE A 327 -26.88 -9.15 -18.11
C PHE A 327 -25.41 -9.57 -18.06
N LEU A 328 -25.07 -10.60 -17.28
CA LEU A 328 -23.71 -11.10 -17.15
C LEU A 328 -23.16 -11.64 -18.47
N ILE A 329 -23.91 -12.41 -19.25
CA ILE A 329 -23.48 -12.88 -20.57
C ILE A 329 -23.12 -11.69 -21.48
N ASN A 330 -23.94 -10.65 -21.49
CA ASN A 330 -23.69 -9.47 -22.30
C ASN A 330 -22.47 -8.68 -21.82
N PHE A 331 -22.32 -8.53 -20.50
CA PHE A 331 -21.18 -7.79 -19.94
C PHE A 331 -19.87 -8.55 -20.10
N ARG A 332 -19.85 -9.87 -19.85
CA ARG A 332 -18.73 -10.78 -20.09
C ARG A 332 -18.17 -10.67 -21.52
N LYS A 333 -19.05 -10.60 -22.53
CA LYS A 333 -18.65 -10.41 -23.92
C LYS A 333 -17.97 -9.07 -24.16
N LEU A 334 -18.47 -7.99 -23.56
CA LEU A 334 -17.89 -6.65 -23.71
C LEU A 334 -16.57 -6.50 -22.96
N ASP A 335 -16.49 -7.08 -21.77
CA ASP A 335 -15.29 -7.11 -20.94
C ASP A 335 -14.27 -8.18 -21.38
N LYS A 336 -14.60 -8.95 -22.42
CA LYS A 336 -13.78 -10.02 -22.98
C LYS A 336 -13.33 -11.02 -21.90
N LEU A 337 -14.21 -11.37 -20.96
CA LEU A 337 -13.93 -12.37 -19.90
C LEU A 337 -12.73 -12.02 -19.00
N SER A 338 -12.35 -10.75 -18.91
CA SER A 338 -11.07 -10.33 -18.29
C SER A 338 -11.16 -9.99 -16.80
N SER A 339 -12.38 -9.84 -16.27
CA SER A 339 -12.63 -9.45 -14.88
C SER A 339 -13.15 -10.61 -14.03
N PRO A 340 -12.44 -11.00 -12.95
CA PRO A 340 -12.85 -12.10 -12.08
C PRO A 340 -14.19 -11.85 -11.40
N GLU A 341 -14.56 -10.60 -11.12
CA GLU A 341 -15.83 -10.21 -10.51
C GLU A 341 -17.02 -10.77 -11.29
N THR A 342 -16.94 -10.73 -12.61
CA THR A 342 -18.03 -11.16 -13.50
C THR A 342 -18.09 -12.68 -13.59
N GLU A 343 -16.92 -13.35 -13.64
CA GLU A 343 -16.83 -14.81 -13.65
C GLU A 343 -17.32 -15.42 -12.33
N ILE A 344 -16.91 -14.83 -11.19
CA ILE A 344 -17.38 -15.19 -9.85
C ILE A 344 -18.90 -15.01 -9.74
N ALA A 345 -19.44 -13.87 -10.20
CA ALA A 345 -20.88 -13.64 -10.17
C ALA A 345 -21.65 -14.67 -11.02
N PHE A 346 -21.13 -14.99 -12.21
CA PHE A 346 -21.74 -15.98 -13.10
C PHE A 346 -21.73 -17.39 -12.47
N ALA A 347 -20.61 -17.79 -11.88
CA ALA A 347 -20.47 -19.06 -11.17
C ALA A 347 -21.42 -19.15 -9.96
N ARG A 348 -21.61 -18.06 -9.20
CA ARG A 348 -22.54 -18.02 -8.06
C ARG A 348 -24.00 -18.12 -8.48
N ILE A 349 -24.43 -17.36 -9.49
CA ILE A 349 -25.84 -17.29 -9.90
C ILE A 349 -26.26 -18.55 -10.65
N THR A 350 -25.40 -19.04 -11.55
CA THR A 350 -25.71 -20.17 -12.43
C THR A 350 -24.50 -21.11 -12.60
N PRO A 351 -24.22 -21.96 -11.59
CA PRO A 351 -23.03 -22.83 -11.59
C PRO A 351 -22.94 -23.74 -12.83
N GLN A 352 -24.07 -24.33 -13.27
CA GLN A 352 -24.10 -25.20 -14.44
C GLN A 352 -23.70 -24.45 -15.71
N ASN A 353 -24.35 -23.31 -16.00
CA ASN A 353 -24.04 -22.51 -17.19
C ASN A 353 -22.60 -21.99 -17.19
N PHE A 354 -22.03 -21.71 -16.01
CA PHE A 354 -20.61 -21.35 -15.89
C PHE A 354 -19.70 -22.49 -16.34
N LEU A 355 -19.96 -23.73 -15.91
CA LEU A 355 -19.18 -24.91 -16.33
C LEU A 355 -19.41 -25.30 -17.79
N ASP A 356 -20.56 -24.96 -18.38
CA ASP A 356 -20.83 -25.25 -19.78
C ASP A 356 -20.25 -24.19 -20.73
N ALA A 357 -19.95 -23.00 -20.23
CA ALA A 357 -19.30 -21.92 -20.97
C ALA A 357 -17.76 -22.10 -21.11
N ILE A 358 -17.22 -23.29 -20.87
CA ILE A 358 -15.77 -23.55 -20.80
C ILE A 358 -15.14 -23.68 -22.18
N SER A 359 -14.12 -22.86 -22.44
CA SER A 359 -13.20 -23.02 -23.58
C SER A 359 -11.77 -22.54 -23.23
N VAL A 360 -11.16 -23.12 -22.19
CA VAL A 360 -9.86 -22.67 -21.65
C VAL A 360 -8.74 -22.68 -22.70
N GLU A 361 -8.81 -23.57 -23.70
CA GLU A 361 -7.82 -23.66 -24.78
C GLU A 361 -7.71 -22.37 -25.65
N THR A 362 -8.71 -21.49 -25.59
CA THR A 362 -8.75 -20.24 -26.37
C THR A 362 -8.47 -18.99 -25.55
N TYR A 363 -8.30 -19.11 -24.23
CA TYR A 363 -8.18 -17.98 -23.32
C TYR A 363 -6.75 -17.46 -23.21
N ASP A 364 -6.62 -16.14 -23.09
CA ASP A 364 -5.37 -15.52 -22.66
C ASP A 364 -5.12 -15.74 -21.15
N ALA A 365 -3.97 -15.26 -20.67
CA ALA A 365 -3.55 -15.42 -19.29
C ALA A 365 -4.53 -14.81 -18.27
N GLN A 366 -5.11 -13.66 -18.58
CA GLN A 366 -6.01 -12.93 -17.69
C GLN A 366 -7.41 -13.53 -17.67
N GLN A 367 -7.92 -13.92 -18.85
CA GLN A 367 -9.17 -14.65 -18.99
C GLN A 367 -9.11 -15.97 -18.24
N THR A 368 -8.00 -16.69 -18.38
CA THR A 368 -7.75 -17.94 -17.65
C THR A 368 -7.75 -17.70 -16.15
N SER A 369 -7.02 -16.70 -15.64
CA SER A 369 -7.01 -16.36 -14.21
C SER A 369 -8.41 -16.04 -13.67
N SER A 370 -9.16 -15.20 -14.39
CA SER A 370 -10.53 -14.82 -13.99
C SER A 370 -11.45 -16.03 -13.89
N PHE A 371 -11.32 -16.96 -14.85
CA PHE A 371 -12.06 -18.21 -14.85
C PHE A 371 -11.66 -19.13 -13.68
N MET A 372 -10.36 -19.27 -13.38
CA MET A 372 -9.90 -20.09 -12.23
C MET A 372 -10.45 -19.58 -10.90
N GLN A 373 -10.54 -18.26 -10.72
CA GLN A 373 -11.16 -17.66 -9.54
C GLN A 373 -12.65 -17.97 -9.45
N GLY A 374 -13.38 -17.97 -10.59
CA GLY A 374 -14.78 -18.36 -10.65
C GLY A 374 -15.03 -19.82 -10.23
N LEU A 375 -14.13 -20.75 -10.60
CA LEU A 375 -14.22 -22.15 -10.15
C LEU A 375 -14.14 -22.30 -8.62
N SER A 376 -13.55 -21.32 -7.93
CA SER A 376 -13.44 -21.34 -6.47
C SER A 376 -14.80 -21.19 -5.76
N GLU A 377 -15.82 -20.65 -6.44
CA GLU A 377 -17.16 -20.47 -5.88
C GLU A 377 -17.93 -21.78 -5.71
N PHE A 378 -17.46 -22.85 -6.37
CA PHE A 378 -18.09 -24.16 -6.24
C PHE A 378 -17.92 -24.71 -4.83
N THR A 379 -16.89 -24.31 -4.06
CA THR A 379 -16.71 -24.77 -2.67
C THR A 379 -17.77 -24.25 -1.70
N ASP A 380 -18.52 -23.23 -2.09
CA ASP A 380 -19.60 -22.63 -1.29
C ASP A 380 -20.99 -23.22 -1.66
N LEU A 381 -21.04 -24.20 -2.57
CA LEU A 381 -22.26 -24.94 -2.87
C LEU A 381 -22.50 -25.97 -1.74
N ASN A 382 -23.75 -26.10 -1.29
CA ASN A 382 -24.10 -27.18 -0.37
C ASN A 382 -23.88 -28.51 -1.08
N GLU A 383 -23.17 -29.44 -0.44
CA GLU A 383 -22.95 -30.79 -0.98
C GLU A 383 -24.27 -31.57 -0.99
N THR A 384 -24.84 -31.77 -2.17
CA THR A 384 -26.02 -32.60 -2.44
C THR A 384 -25.70 -33.55 -3.60
N GLU A 385 -26.53 -34.57 -3.83
CA GLU A 385 -26.34 -35.47 -4.99
C GLU A 385 -26.32 -34.72 -6.33
N GLU A 386 -27.03 -33.60 -6.43
CA GLU A 386 -27.08 -32.76 -7.63
C GLU A 386 -25.82 -31.89 -7.80
N THR A 387 -25.22 -31.39 -6.71
CA THR A 387 -24.06 -30.48 -6.78
C THR A 387 -22.72 -31.21 -6.71
N LYS A 388 -22.67 -32.45 -6.22
CA LYS A 388 -21.44 -33.29 -6.18
C LYS A 388 -20.73 -33.38 -7.54
N PRO A 389 -21.41 -33.64 -8.67
CA PRO A 389 -20.76 -33.67 -9.99
C PRO A 389 -20.13 -32.31 -10.36
N LEU A 390 -20.76 -31.20 -9.98
CA LEU A 390 -20.27 -29.85 -10.26
C LEU A 390 -19.00 -29.55 -9.47
N HIS A 391 -18.97 -29.89 -8.18
CA HIS A 391 -17.78 -29.80 -7.34
C HIS A 391 -16.62 -30.58 -7.94
N GLN A 392 -16.86 -31.85 -8.30
CA GLN A 392 -15.83 -32.71 -8.86
C GLN A 392 -15.31 -32.17 -10.20
N ARG A 393 -16.20 -31.71 -11.08
CA ARG A 393 -15.83 -31.12 -12.37
C ARG A 393 -14.98 -29.87 -12.17
N ALA A 394 -15.37 -28.97 -11.27
CA ALA A 394 -14.61 -27.75 -10.98
C ALA A 394 -13.21 -28.05 -10.41
N SER A 395 -13.13 -28.96 -9.44
CA SER A 395 -11.86 -29.42 -8.86
C SER A 395 -10.94 -30.06 -9.90
N ASN A 396 -11.48 -30.94 -10.76
CA ASN A 396 -10.71 -31.60 -11.81
C ASN A 396 -10.18 -30.62 -12.86
N LEU A 397 -10.94 -29.57 -13.21
CA LEU A 397 -10.50 -28.53 -14.12
C LEU A 397 -9.31 -27.74 -13.57
N LEU A 398 -9.36 -27.38 -12.28
CA LEU A 398 -8.26 -26.72 -11.58
C LEU A 398 -7.01 -27.60 -11.56
N LEU A 399 -7.16 -28.87 -11.17
CA LEU A 399 -6.04 -29.81 -11.13
C LEU A 399 -5.41 -30.04 -12.51
N ALA A 400 -6.24 -30.25 -13.53
CA ALA A 400 -5.78 -30.43 -14.91
C ALA A 400 -5.03 -29.18 -15.41
N PHE A 401 -5.48 -27.97 -15.03
CA PHE A 401 -4.80 -26.74 -15.37
C PHE A 401 -3.42 -26.65 -14.71
N ILE A 402 -3.34 -26.90 -13.40
CA ILE A 402 -2.09 -26.88 -12.62
C ILE A 402 -1.07 -27.86 -13.23
N GLN A 403 -1.50 -29.08 -13.57
CA GLN A 403 -0.60 -30.12 -14.08
C GLN A 403 -0.12 -29.89 -15.52
N ASN A 404 -1.00 -29.39 -16.41
CA ASN A 404 -0.75 -29.38 -17.85
C ASN A 404 -0.24 -28.05 -18.40
N ASN A 405 -0.58 -26.90 -17.79
CA ASN A 405 -0.43 -25.61 -18.46
C ASN A 405 0.66 -24.72 -17.84
N LYS A 406 1.91 -24.99 -18.22
CA LYS A 406 3.10 -24.21 -17.79
C LYS A 406 3.37 -22.96 -18.65
N SER A 407 2.43 -22.58 -19.52
CA SER A 407 2.60 -21.49 -20.50
C SER A 407 2.09 -20.14 -19.99
N SER A 408 1.10 -20.11 -19.08
CA SER A 408 0.61 -18.91 -18.42
C SER A 408 0.88 -18.96 -16.91
N ASN A 409 2.10 -18.57 -16.49
CA ASN A 409 2.49 -18.53 -15.07
C ASN A 409 1.53 -17.66 -14.22
N TYR A 410 0.87 -16.69 -14.85
CA TYR A 410 -0.08 -15.75 -14.24
C TYR A 410 -1.22 -16.47 -13.51
N ALA A 411 -1.87 -17.44 -14.17
CA ALA A 411 -3.11 -18.04 -13.69
C ALA A 411 -2.89 -19.24 -12.75
N VAL A 412 -1.67 -19.77 -12.67
CA VAL A 412 -1.36 -20.96 -11.83
C VAL A 412 -1.51 -20.64 -10.35
N SER A 413 -1.07 -19.46 -9.90
CA SER A 413 -1.27 -19.04 -8.51
C SER A 413 -2.76 -18.95 -8.15
N ASP A 414 -3.59 -18.40 -9.01
CA ASP A 414 -5.05 -18.34 -8.80
C ASP A 414 -5.69 -19.73 -8.83
N ALA A 415 -5.23 -20.61 -9.71
CA ALA A 415 -5.67 -22.00 -9.76
C ALA A 415 -5.29 -22.75 -8.48
N LEU A 416 -4.07 -22.58 -7.95
CA LEU A 416 -3.63 -23.19 -6.70
C LEU A 416 -4.43 -22.69 -5.50
N ASN A 417 -4.63 -21.37 -5.40
CA ASN A 417 -5.47 -20.78 -4.35
C ASN A 417 -6.90 -21.31 -4.41
N SER A 418 -7.46 -21.44 -5.62
CA SER A 418 -8.81 -21.97 -5.83
C SER A 418 -8.91 -23.47 -5.52
N TYR A 419 -7.93 -24.27 -5.97
CA TYR A 419 -7.87 -25.71 -5.72
C TYR A 419 -7.74 -26.03 -4.23
N ALA A 420 -6.92 -25.27 -3.51
CA ALA A 420 -6.73 -25.47 -2.08
C ALA A 420 -8.02 -25.34 -1.26
N LYS A 421 -9.01 -24.55 -1.72
CA LYS A 421 -10.31 -24.42 -1.04
C LYS A 421 -11.12 -25.72 -1.07
N PHE A 422 -10.93 -26.59 -2.07
CA PHE A 422 -11.61 -27.88 -2.17
C PHE A 422 -11.07 -28.91 -1.16
N LYS A 423 -9.91 -28.66 -0.55
CA LYS A 423 -9.30 -29.51 0.49
C LYS A 423 -9.18 -30.98 0.07
N THR A 424 -8.86 -31.23 -1.19
CA THR A 424 -8.68 -32.58 -1.74
C THR A 424 -7.55 -33.33 -1.03
N THR A 425 -7.59 -34.65 -1.08
CA THR A 425 -6.61 -35.53 -0.41
C THR A 425 -5.22 -35.48 -1.03
N ASP A 426 -5.13 -35.16 -2.31
CA ASP A 426 -3.89 -35.03 -3.09
C ASP A 426 -3.24 -33.64 -3.00
N LEU A 427 -3.92 -32.66 -2.38
CA LEU A 427 -3.48 -31.26 -2.33
C LEU A 427 -2.03 -31.10 -1.83
N ASP A 428 -1.66 -31.80 -0.77
CA ASP A 428 -0.30 -31.74 -0.22
C ASP A 428 0.75 -32.17 -1.26
N GLN A 429 0.47 -33.21 -2.05
CA GLN A 429 1.37 -33.67 -3.10
C GLN A 429 1.46 -32.63 -4.23
N VAL A 430 0.33 -32.09 -4.67
CA VAL A 430 0.28 -31.03 -5.69
C VAL A 430 1.12 -29.82 -5.28
N LEU A 431 0.95 -29.35 -4.03
CA LEU A 431 1.71 -28.20 -3.53
C LEU A 431 3.21 -28.50 -3.43
N ARG A 432 3.61 -29.71 -3.00
CA ARG A 432 5.03 -30.11 -2.97
C ARG A 432 5.66 -30.17 -4.37
N ASP A 433 4.89 -30.52 -5.40
CA ASP A 433 5.38 -30.50 -6.77
C ASP A 433 5.53 -29.08 -7.30
N GLU A 434 4.60 -28.18 -6.95
CA GLU A 434 4.70 -26.76 -7.31
C GLU A 434 5.80 -25.99 -6.56
N LEU A 435 6.29 -26.48 -5.41
CA LEU A 435 7.52 -25.97 -4.79
C LEU A 435 8.76 -26.13 -5.69
N LYS A 436 8.70 -26.96 -6.73
CA LYS A 436 9.79 -27.17 -7.70
C LYS A 436 9.63 -26.29 -8.95
N HIS A 437 8.53 -25.55 -9.07
CA HIS A 437 8.19 -24.76 -10.24
C HIS A 437 9.27 -23.71 -10.58
N LYS A 438 9.42 -23.35 -11.86
CA LYS A 438 10.44 -22.35 -12.32
C LYS A 438 10.12 -20.94 -11.83
N ASP A 439 8.84 -20.59 -11.82
CA ASP A 439 8.33 -19.30 -11.37
C ASP A 439 8.31 -19.26 -9.83
N ILE A 440 8.88 -18.19 -9.31
CA ILE A 440 9.04 -17.99 -7.86
C ILE A 440 7.71 -17.71 -7.17
N PHE A 441 6.75 -17.05 -7.83
CA PHE A 441 5.51 -16.60 -7.20
C PHE A 441 4.55 -17.78 -7.05
N ILE A 442 4.62 -18.74 -7.98
CA ILE A 442 3.98 -20.05 -7.86
C ILE A 442 4.55 -20.82 -6.67
N ARG A 443 5.89 -20.87 -6.52
CA ARG A 443 6.52 -21.49 -5.34
C ARG A 443 6.12 -20.80 -4.03
N ALA A 444 6.06 -19.47 -4.02
CA ALA A 444 5.63 -18.68 -2.87
C ALA A 444 4.17 -18.98 -2.49
N THR A 445 3.29 -19.08 -3.49
CA THR A 445 1.88 -19.46 -3.32
C THR A 445 1.78 -20.88 -2.74
N ALA A 446 2.48 -21.84 -3.33
CA ALA A 446 2.48 -23.23 -2.86
C ALA A 446 2.98 -23.36 -1.40
N ALA A 447 4.05 -22.65 -1.05
CA ALA A 447 4.57 -22.61 0.32
C ALA A 447 3.58 -22.00 1.31
N GLY A 448 2.94 -20.89 0.95
CA GLY A 448 1.91 -20.26 1.77
C GLY A 448 0.71 -21.20 2.02
N LEU A 449 0.25 -21.90 0.99
CA LEU A 449 -0.83 -22.87 1.12
C LEU A 449 -0.43 -24.09 1.96
N LEU A 450 0.81 -24.59 1.83
CA LEU A 450 1.35 -25.65 2.69
C LEU A 450 1.39 -25.24 4.16
N ALA A 451 1.65 -23.96 4.46
CA ALA A 451 1.69 -23.44 5.83
C ALA A 451 0.33 -23.55 6.56
N GLU A 452 -0.78 -23.63 5.81
CA GLU A 452 -2.13 -23.83 6.35
C GLU A 452 -2.53 -25.31 6.46
N ARG A 453 -1.63 -26.23 6.08
CA ARG A 453 -1.86 -27.68 6.17
C ARG A 453 -1.41 -28.20 7.54
N MET A 454 -1.84 -29.42 7.87
CA MET A 454 -1.32 -30.12 9.03
C MET A 454 0.17 -30.40 8.86
N ALA A 455 0.92 -30.29 9.96
CA ALA A 455 2.33 -30.62 9.96
C ALA A 455 2.53 -32.10 9.59
N ASN A 456 3.30 -32.36 8.54
CA ASN A 456 3.75 -33.69 8.18
C ASN A 456 5.22 -33.64 7.73
N LYS A 457 5.88 -34.79 7.78
CA LYS A 457 7.32 -34.89 7.56
C LYS A 457 7.69 -34.55 6.11
N GLU A 458 6.87 -35.02 5.16
CA GLU A 458 7.08 -34.86 3.72
C GLU A 458 7.00 -33.38 3.29
N ASN A 459 6.07 -32.60 3.85
CA ASN A 459 5.93 -31.17 3.57
C ASN A 459 7.11 -30.39 4.15
N VAL A 460 7.53 -30.70 5.38
CA VAL A 460 8.68 -30.05 6.02
C VAL A 460 9.97 -30.35 5.25
N GLU A 461 10.19 -31.58 4.82
CA GLU A 461 11.33 -31.96 3.99
C GLU A 461 11.31 -31.25 2.63
N ALA A 462 10.16 -31.21 1.95
CA ALA A 462 10.02 -30.51 0.68
C ALA A 462 10.29 -29.00 0.80
N LEU A 463 9.79 -28.36 1.86
CA LEU A 463 10.03 -26.95 2.14
C LEU A 463 11.51 -26.67 2.46
N ASN A 464 12.18 -27.52 3.24
CA ASN A 464 13.61 -27.37 3.53
C ASN A 464 14.46 -27.47 2.25
N LEU A 465 14.17 -28.44 1.38
CA LEU A 465 14.84 -28.58 0.08
C LEU A 465 14.58 -27.36 -0.82
N ALA A 466 13.32 -26.90 -0.88
CA ALA A 466 12.95 -25.72 -1.66
C ALA A 466 13.65 -24.45 -1.13
N PHE A 467 13.76 -24.28 0.19
CA PHE A 467 14.45 -23.16 0.81
C PHE A 467 15.94 -23.14 0.45
N ALA A 468 16.64 -24.27 0.64
CA ALA A 468 18.06 -24.38 0.30
C ALA A 468 18.32 -24.07 -1.18
N LYS A 469 17.48 -24.60 -2.09
CA LYS A 469 17.55 -24.29 -3.52
C LYS A 469 17.36 -22.80 -3.79
N SER A 470 16.33 -22.20 -3.19
CA SER A 470 15.92 -20.81 -3.43
C SER A 470 17.03 -19.79 -3.13
N LEU A 471 17.85 -20.01 -2.09
CA LEU A 471 19.00 -19.15 -1.77
C LEU A 471 20.05 -19.12 -2.91
N SER A 472 20.18 -20.23 -3.64
CA SER A 472 21.11 -20.36 -4.77
C SER A 472 20.54 -19.90 -6.11
N THR A 473 19.22 -19.98 -6.32
CA THR A 473 18.58 -19.72 -7.62
C THR A 473 17.86 -18.37 -7.72
N ASP A 474 17.31 -17.86 -6.62
CA ASP A 474 16.36 -16.75 -6.64
C ASP A 474 17.12 -15.44 -6.41
N LYS A 475 17.57 -14.85 -7.52
CA LYS A 475 18.51 -13.71 -7.48
C LYS A 475 17.87 -12.34 -7.63
N ASN A 476 16.70 -12.28 -8.26
CA ASN A 476 16.00 -11.05 -8.61
C ASN A 476 14.80 -10.74 -7.71
N TYR A 477 14.38 -11.71 -6.91
CA TYR A 477 13.19 -11.66 -6.04
C TYR A 477 13.36 -12.63 -4.87
N ASN A 478 12.71 -12.36 -3.73
CA ASN A 478 12.82 -13.15 -2.51
C ASN A 478 11.49 -13.72 -2.00
N ASP A 479 10.37 -13.53 -2.71
CA ASP A 479 9.03 -13.91 -2.29
C ASP A 479 8.92 -15.41 -1.92
N ALA A 480 9.46 -16.30 -2.77
CA ALA A 480 9.49 -17.73 -2.49
C ALA A 480 10.29 -18.03 -1.21
N GLN A 481 11.46 -17.40 -1.05
CA GLN A 481 12.33 -17.62 0.10
C GLN A 481 11.59 -17.22 1.41
N LEU A 482 10.91 -16.07 1.40
CA LEU A 482 10.18 -15.54 2.57
C LEU A 482 8.98 -16.42 2.93
N SER A 483 8.18 -16.82 1.94
CA SER A 483 7.02 -17.68 2.15
C SER A 483 7.42 -19.08 2.63
N ILE A 484 8.45 -19.69 2.04
CA ILE A 484 8.95 -21.01 2.45
C ILE A 484 9.46 -20.98 3.90
N LEU A 485 10.25 -19.97 4.27
CA LEU A 485 10.77 -19.86 5.64
C LEU A 485 9.66 -19.69 6.67
N SER A 486 8.64 -18.88 6.35
CA SER A 486 7.46 -18.70 7.19
C SER A 486 6.67 -19.99 7.36
N ALA A 487 6.47 -20.73 6.27
CA ALA A 487 5.79 -22.03 6.27
C ALA A 487 6.53 -23.04 7.15
N LEU A 488 7.87 -23.12 7.05
CA LEU A 488 8.69 -24.00 7.89
C LEU A 488 8.51 -23.70 9.38
N VAL A 489 8.64 -22.43 9.79
CA VAL A 489 8.50 -22.04 11.20
C VAL A 489 7.09 -22.34 11.73
N LYS A 490 6.05 -22.17 10.88
CA LYS A 490 4.66 -22.45 11.26
C LYS A 490 4.39 -23.95 11.42
N LEU A 491 4.93 -24.79 10.53
CA LEU A 491 4.70 -26.24 10.54
C LEU A 491 5.57 -26.98 11.55
N ASP A 492 6.87 -26.65 11.63
CA ASP A 492 7.82 -27.33 12.52
C ASP A 492 8.95 -26.37 12.94
N LYS A 493 8.82 -25.83 14.15
CA LYS A 493 9.77 -24.88 14.74
C LYS A 493 11.16 -25.48 14.95
N THR A 494 11.24 -26.77 15.28
CA THR A 494 12.51 -27.45 15.57
C THR A 494 13.29 -27.62 14.27
N GLN A 495 12.62 -28.10 13.22
CA GLN A 495 13.25 -28.29 11.91
C GLN A 495 13.57 -26.97 11.20
N ALA A 496 12.87 -25.89 11.53
CA ALA A 496 13.13 -24.57 10.96
C ALA A 496 14.45 -23.93 11.42
N ALA A 497 15.06 -24.38 12.53
CA ALA A 497 16.24 -23.75 13.13
C ALA A 497 17.45 -23.65 12.16
N PHE A 498 17.68 -24.71 11.37
CA PHE A 498 18.74 -24.70 10.36
C PHE A 498 18.45 -23.71 9.22
N SER A 499 17.22 -23.71 8.70
CA SER A 499 16.79 -22.78 7.65
C SER A 499 16.84 -21.32 8.12
N LEU A 500 16.46 -21.03 9.37
CA LEU A 500 16.65 -19.72 9.99
C LEU A 500 18.12 -19.30 10.06
N THR A 501 19.01 -20.25 10.39
CA THR A 501 20.46 -20.00 10.41
C THR A 501 21.01 -19.66 9.03
N LEU A 502 20.56 -20.35 7.98
CA LEU A 502 20.91 -20.03 6.60
C LEU A 502 20.36 -18.66 6.16
N ALA A 503 19.11 -18.37 6.50
CA ALA A 503 18.45 -17.10 6.17
C ALA A 503 19.18 -15.90 6.78
N LEU A 504 19.63 -15.99 8.03
CA LEU A 504 20.41 -14.95 8.70
C LEU A 504 21.79 -14.72 8.08
N ASN A 505 22.32 -15.69 7.34
CA ASN A 505 23.58 -15.53 6.60
C ASN A 505 23.38 -15.02 5.16
N ALA A 506 22.14 -14.92 4.68
CA ALA A 506 21.84 -14.50 3.31
C ALA A 506 22.36 -13.08 3.03
N PRO A 507 22.76 -12.76 1.78
CA PRO A 507 23.17 -11.41 1.39
C PRO A 507 22.02 -10.40 1.46
N ASP A 508 20.79 -10.86 1.24
CA ASP A 508 19.57 -10.06 1.33
C ASP A 508 19.22 -9.68 2.77
N PHE A 509 19.20 -8.38 3.06
CA PHE A 509 18.81 -7.85 4.37
C PHE A 509 17.35 -8.16 4.74
N LEU A 510 16.42 -8.17 3.79
CA LEU A 510 15.02 -8.44 4.09
C LEU A 510 14.82 -9.88 4.55
N MET A 511 15.51 -10.83 3.91
CA MET A 511 15.58 -12.21 4.38
C MET A 511 16.13 -12.32 5.79
N ARG A 512 17.26 -11.65 6.09
CA ARG A 512 17.84 -11.65 7.45
C ARG A 512 16.89 -11.06 8.48
N ARG A 513 16.26 -9.93 8.17
CA ARG A 513 15.31 -9.25 9.05
C ARG A 513 14.09 -10.14 9.33
N HIS A 514 13.53 -10.75 8.29
CA HIS A 514 12.39 -11.67 8.41
C HIS A 514 12.73 -12.88 9.27
N ALA A 515 13.90 -13.51 9.04
CA ALA A 515 14.39 -14.62 9.85
C ALA A 515 14.58 -14.22 11.32
N ALA A 516 15.15 -13.04 11.59
CA ALA A 516 15.32 -12.54 12.95
C ALA A 516 13.97 -12.30 13.64
N GLN A 517 12.98 -11.75 12.93
CA GLN A 517 11.62 -11.56 13.44
C GLN A 517 10.94 -12.89 13.76
N LEU A 518 10.95 -13.84 12.83
CA LEU A 518 10.37 -15.17 13.03
C LEU A 518 11.00 -15.88 14.23
N ALA A 519 12.32 -15.83 14.37
CA ALA A 519 13.03 -16.44 15.49
C ALA A 519 12.63 -15.80 16.83
N LYS A 520 12.56 -14.47 16.92
CA LYS A 520 12.13 -13.76 18.13
C LYS A 520 10.68 -14.07 18.50
N GLN A 521 9.75 -13.95 17.55
CA GLN A 521 8.31 -14.15 17.79
C GLN A 521 7.97 -15.58 18.21
N ASN A 522 8.80 -16.56 17.85
CA ASN A 522 8.59 -17.96 18.16
C ASN A 522 9.52 -18.51 19.25
N ASN A 523 10.26 -17.65 19.95
CA ASN A 523 11.23 -18.02 21.00
C ASN A 523 12.32 -19.02 20.53
N LEU A 524 12.78 -18.87 19.28
CA LEU A 524 13.79 -19.75 18.66
C LEU A 524 15.21 -19.14 18.66
N VAL A 525 15.42 -18.03 19.36
CA VAL A 525 16.72 -17.33 19.39
C VAL A 525 17.85 -18.24 19.86
N THR A 526 17.61 -19.05 20.90
CA THR A 526 18.61 -19.99 21.44
C THR A 526 18.84 -21.20 20.53
N ASN A 527 17.89 -21.53 19.67
CA ASN A 527 18.01 -22.59 18.66
C ASN A 527 18.81 -22.16 17.43
N VAL A 528 19.06 -20.85 17.27
CA VAL A 528 19.74 -20.29 16.11
C VAL A 528 21.18 -19.94 16.46
N LEU A 529 22.13 -20.69 15.91
CA LEU A 529 23.54 -20.57 16.24
C LEU A 529 24.11 -19.21 15.82
N GLY A 530 24.74 -18.49 16.75
CA GLY A 530 25.33 -17.16 16.51
C GLY A 530 24.30 -16.07 16.20
N PHE A 531 23.06 -16.19 16.70
CA PHE A 531 21.96 -15.27 16.38
C PHE A 531 22.38 -13.79 16.49
N ASN A 532 22.95 -13.38 17.63
CA ASN A 532 23.33 -11.99 17.88
C ASN A 532 24.37 -11.46 16.87
N GLU A 533 25.31 -12.30 16.44
CA GLU A 533 26.33 -11.94 15.45
C GLU A 533 25.75 -11.79 14.04
N LYS A 534 24.63 -12.46 13.75
CA LYS A 534 24.05 -12.57 12.41
C LYS A 534 22.90 -11.60 12.12
N VAL A 535 22.33 -10.95 13.14
CA VAL A 535 21.27 -9.93 12.99
C VAL A 535 21.78 -8.64 12.31
N GLY A 536 23.11 -8.52 12.08
CA GLY A 536 23.79 -7.32 11.59
C GLY A 536 23.20 -6.61 10.36
N GLY A 537 23.67 -5.36 10.16
CA GLY A 537 23.07 -4.37 9.25
C GLY A 537 23.10 -4.68 7.75
N VAL A 538 22.76 -3.67 6.95
CA VAL A 538 22.71 -3.80 5.49
C VAL A 538 24.13 -3.94 4.92
N LYS A 539 24.33 -4.93 4.06
CA LYS A 539 25.63 -5.18 3.43
C LYS A 539 25.73 -4.43 2.09
N PRO A 540 26.90 -3.86 1.75
CA PRO A 540 27.15 -3.34 0.40
C PRO A 540 26.99 -4.43 -0.66
N TYR A 541 26.57 -4.04 -1.86
CA TYR A 541 26.45 -4.97 -2.98
C TYR A 541 27.76 -5.71 -3.27
N ASN A 542 27.69 -7.04 -3.26
CA ASN A 542 28.81 -7.91 -3.64
C ASN A 542 28.47 -8.70 -4.91
N PRO A 543 29.17 -8.43 -6.04
CA PRO A 543 28.95 -9.16 -7.30
C PRO A 543 29.05 -10.68 -7.20
N LYS A 544 29.84 -11.21 -6.26
CA LYS A 544 29.99 -12.66 -6.03
C LYS A 544 28.72 -13.33 -5.49
N THR A 545 27.78 -12.55 -4.95
CA THR A 545 26.50 -13.08 -4.45
C THR A 545 25.50 -13.33 -5.57
N HIS A 546 25.73 -12.73 -6.75
CA HIS A 546 24.86 -12.74 -7.91
C HIS A 546 23.42 -12.24 -7.64
N THR A 547 23.16 -11.56 -6.53
CA THR A 547 21.86 -10.96 -6.20
C THR A 547 22.03 -9.51 -5.81
N LYS A 548 21.04 -8.68 -6.12
CA LYS A 548 20.96 -7.26 -5.73
C LYS A 548 19.96 -7.01 -4.60
N LEU A 549 19.31 -8.06 -4.10
CA LEU A 549 18.25 -7.96 -3.11
C LEU A 549 18.81 -7.51 -1.76
N GLY A 550 18.05 -6.62 -1.10
CA GLY A 550 18.32 -6.10 0.24
C GLY A 550 19.75 -5.60 0.51
N GLN A 551 20.53 -5.24 -0.51
CA GLN A 551 21.89 -4.72 -0.37
C GLN A 551 21.95 -3.23 -0.70
N VAL A 552 22.98 -2.54 -0.22
CA VAL A 552 23.25 -1.15 -0.64
C VAL A 552 23.81 -1.15 -2.05
N LEU A 553 23.02 -0.62 -2.99
CA LEU A 553 23.39 -0.53 -4.40
C LEU A 553 23.98 0.84 -4.77
N ASN A 554 23.65 1.87 -4.00
CA ASN A 554 24.02 3.24 -4.31
C ASN A 554 25.48 3.51 -3.95
N THR A 555 26.18 4.16 -4.88
CA THR A 555 27.55 4.65 -4.69
C THR A 555 27.54 6.13 -4.32
N ASN A 556 28.69 6.68 -3.91
CA ASN A 556 28.78 8.11 -3.58
C ASN A 556 28.31 9.04 -4.73
N PRO A 557 28.65 8.80 -6.00
CA PRO A 557 28.06 9.52 -7.13
C PRO A 557 26.53 9.45 -7.24
N ASP A 558 25.92 8.32 -6.84
CA ASP A 558 24.46 8.15 -6.86
C ASP A 558 23.82 9.02 -5.77
N TYR A 559 24.36 9.00 -4.55
CA TYR A 559 23.90 9.89 -3.48
C TYR A 559 24.02 11.36 -3.85
N VAL A 560 25.17 11.79 -4.38
CA VAL A 560 25.37 13.18 -4.84
C VAL A 560 24.33 13.54 -5.91
N ARG A 561 24.10 12.67 -6.89
CA ARG A 561 23.10 12.89 -7.95
C ARG A 561 21.69 13.02 -7.36
N ALA A 562 21.30 12.11 -6.47
CA ALA A 562 19.98 12.11 -5.84
C ALA A 562 19.72 13.42 -5.08
N VAL A 563 20.61 13.79 -4.15
CA VAL A 563 20.41 14.98 -3.31
C VAL A 563 20.59 16.30 -4.06
N SER A 564 21.25 16.30 -5.23
CA SER A 564 21.41 17.52 -6.04
C SER A 564 20.11 17.96 -6.71
N ARG A 565 19.08 17.09 -6.76
CA ARG A 565 17.77 17.42 -7.32
C ARG A 565 16.84 18.20 -6.39
N LYS A 566 17.22 18.36 -5.12
CA LYS A 566 16.45 19.01 -4.04
C LYS A 566 16.06 20.49 -4.27
N ASN A 567 16.40 21.06 -5.41
CA ASN A 567 16.10 22.45 -5.79
C ASN A 567 15.61 22.56 -7.24
N GLY A 568 15.52 21.43 -7.95
CA GLY A 568 15.10 21.39 -9.34
C GLY A 568 13.62 21.14 -9.43
N ALA A 569 12.95 21.81 -10.37
CA ALA A 569 11.63 21.38 -10.82
C ALA A 569 11.82 20.07 -11.60
N VAL A 570 11.65 18.93 -10.91
CA VAL A 570 11.76 17.60 -11.50
C VAL A 570 10.36 17.08 -11.75
N LYS A 571 10.04 16.84 -13.03
CA LYS A 571 8.74 16.35 -13.47
C LYS A 571 8.90 15.07 -14.27
N ALA A 572 7.93 14.17 -14.14
CA ALA A 572 7.74 13.06 -15.06
C ALA A 572 6.48 13.30 -15.88
N VAL A 573 6.60 13.33 -17.20
CA VAL A 573 5.49 13.45 -18.13
C VAL A 573 5.20 12.06 -18.68
N LEU A 574 4.04 11.52 -18.33
CA LEU A 574 3.62 10.16 -18.70
C LEU A 574 2.57 10.25 -19.79
N THR A 575 2.81 9.57 -20.90
CA THR A 575 1.83 9.45 -21.99
C THR A 575 1.21 8.07 -21.95
N THR A 576 -0.11 8.02 -21.96
CA THR A 576 -0.92 6.80 -21.97
C THR A 576 -1.81 6.76 -23.20
N GLU A 577 -2.52 5.66 -23.40
CA GLU A 577 -3.56 5.55 -24.44
C GLU A 577 -4.76 6.49 -24.21
N LYS A 578 -4.92 7.05 -23.00
CA LYS A 578 -6.00 7.97 -22.61
C LYS A 578 -5.60 9.44 -22.57
N GLY A 579 -4.32 9.73 -22.83
CA GLY A 579 -3.76 11.08 -22.77
C GLY A 579 -2.50 11.16 -21.92
N THR A 580 -2.05 12.38 -21.69
CA THR A 580 -0.81 12.68 -20.98
C THR A 580 -1.11 13.34 -19.65
N PHE A 581 -0.40 12.93 -18.60
CA PHE A 581 -0.42 13.59 -17.29
C PHE A 581 1.00 13.80 -16.75
N THR A 582 1.14 14.77 -15.86
CA THR A 582 2.42 15.15 -15.25
C THR A 582 2.45 14.83 -13.77
N ILE A 583 3.53 14.19 -13.33
CA ILE A 583 3.88 14.01 -11.92
C ILE A 583 4.95 15.04 -11.57
N ASP A 584 4.67 15.90 -10.59
CA ASP A 584 5.66 16.73 -9.92
C ASP A 584 6.35 15.88 -8.84
N LEU A 585 7.63 15.57 -9.03
CA LEU A 585 8.41 14.68 -8.15
C LEU A 585 8.98 15.44 -6.95
N THR A 586 9.13 14.77 -5.80
CA THR A 586 9.57 15.37 -4.53
C THR A 586 10.95 14.84 -4.07
N PRO A 587 12.06 15.21 -4.73
CA PRO A 587 13.41 14.73 -4.39
C PRO A 587 13.92 15.22 -3.02
N GLU A 588 13.27 16.23 -2.43
CA GLU A 588 13.56 16.68 -1.06
C GLU A 588 13.10 15.66 -0.01
N ASP A 589 11.92 15.08 -0.22
CA ASP A 589 11.28 14.13 0.69
C ASP A 589 11.74 12.69 0.46
N ALA A 590 11.92 12.29 -0.81
CA ALA A 590 12.24 10.91 -1.22
C ALA A 590 13.35 10.85 -2.28
N PRO A 591 14.60 11.30 -1.96
CA PRO A 591 15.67 11.43 -2.95
C PRO A 591 16.05 10.13 -3.66
N LEU A 592 16.14 8.99 -2.96
CA LEU A 592 16.54 7.71 -3.56
C LEU A 592 15.40 7.08 -4.36
N THR A 593 14.16 7.24 -3.90
CA THR A 593 12.95 6.78 -4.58
C THR A 593 12.79 7.53 -5.91
N VAL A 594 12.90 8.86 -5.89
CA VAL A 594 12.85 9.69 -7.09
C VAL A 594 14.01 9.36 -8.05
N ASP A 595 15.23 9.18 -7.56
CA ASP A 595 16.36 8.82 -8.41
C ASP A 595 16.18 7.44 -9.06
N ASN A 596 15.66 6.46 -8.32
CA ASN A 596 15.33 5.14 -8.84
C ASN A 596 14.22 5.18 -9.89
N PHE A 597 13.14 5.93 -9.65
CA PHE A 597 12.06 6.12 -10.63
C PHE A 597 12.59 6.76 -11.93
N ILE A 598 13.40 7.82 -11.82
CA ILE A 598 14.02 8.49 -12.97
C ILE A 598 14.95 7.55 -13.74
N LYS A 599 15.74 6.73 -13.03
CA LYS A 599 16.62 5.73 -13.63
C LYS A 599 15.82 4.71 -14.45
N LEU A 600 14.72 4.20 -13.91
CA LEU A 600 13.83 3.26 -14.60
C LEU A 600 13.15 3.92 -15.81
N ALA A 601 12.60 5.13 -15.64
CA ALA A 601 11.97 5.89 -16.72
C ALA A 601 12.94 6.14 -17.89
N ARG A 602 14.17 6.58 -17.60
CA ARG A 602 15.21 6.80 -18.63
C ARG A 602 15.67 5.52 -19.32
N ALA A 603 15.53 4.38 -18.67
CA ALA A 603 15.78 3.07 -19.26
C ALA A 603 14.57 2.54 -20.05
N ASN A 604 13.52 3.35 -20.26
CA ASN A 604 12.26 2.96 -20.89
C ASN A 604 11.56 1.79 -20.19
N TYR A 605 11.83 1.57 -18.89
CA TYR A 605 11.30 0.43 -18.14
C TYR A 605 9.77 0.39 -18.11
N PHE A 606 9.14 1.56 -18.00
CA PHE A 606 7.68 1.69 -17.92
C PHE A 606 6.99 1.66 -19.29
N ASN A 607 7.73 1.74 -20.40
CA ASN A 607 7.13 1.85 -21.73
C ASN A 607 6.53 0.51 -22.14
N GLY A 608 5.24 0.52 -22.47
CA GLY A 608 4.46 -0.65 -22.86
C GLY A 608 3.91 -1.48 -21.69
N LEU A 609 4.22 -1.11 -20.44
CA LEU A 609 3.61 -1.74 -19.27
C LEU A 609 2.11 -1.43 -19.24
N ALA A 610 1.35 -2.43 -18.80
CA ALA A 610 -0.08 -2.32 -18.62
C ALA A 610 -0.38 -1.94 -17.17
N ILE A 611 -1.29 -1.00 -16.96
CA ILE A 611 -1.82 -0.67 -15.65
C ILE A 611 -2.52 -1.92 -15.12
N HIS A 612 -1.89 -2.60 -14.16
CA HIS A 612 -2.34 -3.91 -13.69
C HIS A 612 -3.47 -3.83 -12.67
N ARG A 613 -3.62 -2.68 -12.00
CA ARG A 613 -4.62 -2.49 -10.95
C ARG A 613 -5.18 -1.08 -10.94
N VAL A 614 -6.51 -0.99 -10.99
CA VAL A 614 -7.27 0.24 -10.76
C VAL A 614 -8.37 -0.08 -9.75
N VAL A 615 -8.36 0.62 -8.63
CA VAL A 615 -9.39 0.51 -7.58
C VAL A 615 -10.07 1.87 -7.44
N PRO A 616 -11.36 2.00 -7.81
CA PRO A 616 -12.11 3.23 -7.67
C PRO A 616 -12.02 3.78 -6.25
N ASN A 617 -11.90 5.10 -6.12
CA ASN A 617 -11.77 5.81 -4.83
C ASN A 617 -10.53 5.49 -4.02
N PHE A 618 -9.62 4.71 -4.57
CA PHE A 618 -8.40 4.34 -3.89
C PHE A 618 -7.21 4.73 -4.74
N VAL A 619 -6.79 3.86 -5.67
CA VAL A 619 -5.57 4.07 -6.45
C VAL A 619 -5.66 3.44 -7.84
N MET A 620 -4.97 4.05 -8.80
CA MET A 620 -4.39 3.33 -9.94
C MET A 620 -2.96 2.91 -9.58
N GLN A 621 -2.52 1.74 -10.02
CA GLN A 621 -1.18 1.21 -9.75
C GLN A 621 -0.58 0.60 -11.02
N ASP A 622 0.72 0.85 -11.23
CA ASP A 622 1.53 0.34 -12.34
C ASP A 622 2.99 0.10 -11.90
N GLY A 623 3.89 -0.21 -12.83
CA GLY A 623 5.30 -0.48 -12.64
C GLY A 623 5.63 -1.95 -12.42
N ASP A 624 4.67 -2.84 -12.67
CA ASP A 624 4.86 -4.29 -12.64
C ASP A 624 5.14 -4.83 -14.05
N PRO A 625 6.35 -5.38 -14.31
CA PRO A 625 6.68 -5.93 -15.62
C PRO A 625 5.89 -7.20 -15.98
N ARG A 626 5.23 -7.84 -15.01
CA ARG A 626 4.43 -9.06 -15.22
C ARG A 626 2.95 -8.79 -15.43
N GLY A 627 2.47 -7.63 -14.99
CA GLY A 627 1.06 -7.23 -15.05
C GLY A 627 0.15 -8.02 -14.09
N ASP A 628 0.72 -8.80 -13.17
CA ASP A 628 0.02 -9.70 -12.24
C ASP A 628 0.04 -9.19 -10.79
N GLY A 629 0.57 -7.99 -10.58
CA GLY A 629 0.80 -7.40 -9.27
C GLY A 629 2.11 -7.88 -8.63
N ASN A 630 2.77 -8.89 -9.19
CA ASN A 630 3.99 -9.47 -8.67
C ASN A 630 5.13 -9.16 -9.61
N GLY A 631 6.16 -8.47 -9.13
CA GLY A 631 7.29 -8.16 -9.99
C GLY A 631 7.94 -6.83 -9.67
N GLY A 632 9.10 -6.64 -10.27
CA GLY A 632 9.95 -5.51 -9.95
C GLY A 632 11.18 -5.43 -10.84
N PRO A 633 12.11 -4.52 -10.54
CA PRO A 633 13.27 -4.27 -11.39
C PRO A 633 14.41 -5.27 -11.14
N GLY A 634 14.24 -6.25 -10.25
CA GLY A 634 15.30 -7.18 -9.83
C GLY A 634 16.15 -6.67 -8.66
N TRP A 635 15.71 -5.59 -8.00
CA TRP A 635 16.29 -5.05 -6.77
C TRP A 635 15.19 -4.39 -5.92
N GLN A 636 15.53 -4.08 -4.68
CA GLN A 636 14.66 -3.36 -3.74
C GLN A 636 15.32 -2.05 -3.29
N ILE A 637 14.50 -1.08 -2.93
CA ILE A 637 14.91 0.20 -2.34
C ILE A 637 14.27 0.36 -0.95
N ARG A 638 14.96 1.13 -0.08
CA ARG A 638 14.46 1.46 1.26
C ARG A 638 13.27 2.41 1.20
N CYS A 639 12.41 2.33 2.21
CA CYS A 639 11.32 3.28 2.35
C CYS A 639 11.86 4.65 2.78
N GLU A 640 11.42 5.71 2.11
CA GLU A 640 11.67 7.10 2.47
C GLU A 640 10.39 7.72 3.03
N ILE A 641 9.85 7.10 4.09
CA ILE A 641 8.61 7.56 4.75
C ILE A 641 8.75 9.03 5.16
N ASN A 642 7.74 9.84 4.90
CA ASN A 642 7.78 11.29 5.09
C ASN A 642 6.42 11.82 5.59
N MET A 643 6.41 13.13 5.90
CA MET A 643 5.24 13.82 6.46
C MET A 643 4.18 14.22 5.42
N LEU A 644 4.39 13.93 4.13
CA LEU A 644 3.43 14.27 3.08
C LEU A 644 2.20 13.38 3.22
N SER A 645 1.01 14.00 3.16
CA SER A 645 -0.26 13.28 3.18
C SER A 645 -0.63 12.74 1.80
N TYR A 646 -1.28 11.58 1.79
CA TYR A 646 -1.90 10.98 0.62
C TYR A 646 -3.21 11.71 0.29
N GLU A 647 -3.07 12.95 -0.20
CA GLU A 647 -4.16 13.69 -0.83
C GLU A 647 -4.51 13.10 -2.21
N ARG A 648 -5.57 13.60 -2.85
CA ARG A 648 -5.86 13.25 -4.26
C ARG A 648 -4.66 13.62 -5.15
N GLY A 649 -4.29 12.70 -6.03
CA GLY A 649 -3.15 12.82 -6.94
C GLY A 649 -1.78 12.52 -6.31
N ALA A 650 -1.69 12.19 -5.02
CA ALA A 650 -0.43 11.78 -4.40
C ALA A 650 0.12 10.51 -5.05
N VAL A 651 1.43 10.51 -5.33
CA VAL A 651 2.14 9.39 -5.97
C VAL A 651 2.97 8.66 -4.92
N GLY A 652 2.60 7.40 -4.68
CA GLY A 652 3.23 6.53 -3.68
C GLY A 652 4.00 5.36 -4.28
N MET A 653 5.05 4.93 -3.60
CA MET A 653 5.76 3.68 -3.92
C MET A 653 4.95 2.49 -3.38
N ALA A 654 4.64 1.52 -4.24
CA ALA A 654 3.97 0.29 -3.81
C ALA A 654 4.97 -0.64 -3.11
N LEU A 655 4.50 -1.31 -2.06
CA LEU A 655 5.32 -2.13 -1.17
C LEU A 655 4.64 -3.48 -0.91
N SER A 656 5.43 -4.56 -0.86
CA SER A 656 5.04 -5.87 -0.32
C SER A 656 5.43 -6.03 1.16
N GLY A 657 5.87 -4.94 1.80
CA GLY A 657 6.41 -4.87 3.15
C GLY A 657 7.40 -3.71 3.30
N LYS A 658 7.81 -3.37 4.53
CA LYS A 658 8.80 -2.31 4.76
C LYS A 658 10.07 -2.55 3.94
N ASP A 659 10.60 -1.54 3.27
CA ASP A 659 11.82 -1.60 2.43
C ASP A 659 11.79 -2.57 1.24
N THR A 660 10.61 -2.81 0.67
CA THR A 660 10.42 -3.66 -0.54
C THR A 660 10.13 -2.86 -1.80
N GLY A 661 10.25 -1.53 -1.77
CA GLY A 661 9.99 -0.67 -2.92
C GLY A 661 10.89 -1.03 -4.09
N GLY A 662 10.49 -0.64 -5.31
CA GLY A 662 11.25 -1.00 -6.51
C GLY A 662 10.76 -0.21 -7.71
N SER A 663 9.95 -0.82 -8.55
CA SER A 663 9.41 -0.19 -9.75
C SER A 663 7.92 0.09 -9.66
N GLN A 664 7.17 -0.57 -8.78
CA GLN A 664 5.73 -0.40 -8.70
C GLN A 664 5.34 0.88 -7.95
N TRP A 665 4.42 1.66 -8.51
CA TRP A 665 3.96 2.92 -7.94
C TRP A 665 2.46 3.10 -8.18
N PHE A 666 1.84 4.02 -7.46
CA PHE A 666 0.41 4.27 -7.54
C PHE A 666 0.07 5.76 -7.45
N VAL A 667 -1.09 6.15 -7.97
CA VAL A 667 -1.68 7.49 -7.83
C VAL A 667 -3.01 7.37 -7.11
N THR A 668 -3.23 8.18 -6.08
CA THR A 668 -4.48 8.21 -5.32
C THR A 668 -5.60 8.95 -6.05
N HIS A 669 -6.79 8.35 -6.13
CA HIS A 669 -7.99 8.99 -6.70
C HIS A 669 -8.70 9.89 -5.70
N ALA A 670 -8.52 9.68 -4.41
CA ALA A 670 -9.11 10.44 -3.32
C ALA A 670 -8.16 10.41 -2.13
N PRO A 671 -8.36 11.24 -1.11
CA PRO A 671 -7.51 11.19 0.07
C PRO A 671 -7.50 9.83 0.78
N GLN A 672 -6.30 9.36 1.15
CA GLN A 672 -6.07 8.05 1.77
C GLN A 672 -5.27 8.17 3.07
N PRO A 673 -5.84 8.76 4.14
CA PRO A 673 -5.11 9.02 5.40
C PRO A 673 -4.51 7.77 6.04
N HIS A 674 -5.11 6.59 5.81
CA HIS A 674 -4.59 5.32 6.31
C HIS A 674 -3.23 4.92 5.71
N LEU A 675 -2.77 5.56 4.62
CA LEU A 675 -1.45 5.37 4.00
C LEU A 675 -0.39 6.36 4.53
N ASP A 676 -0.79 7.47 5.16
CA ASP A 676 0.10 8.54 5.63
C ASP A 676 1.15 7.99 6.59
N GLY A 677 2.43 8.33 6.43
CA GLY A 677 3.49 7.76 7.28
C GLY A 677 3.64 6.22 7.18
N GLY A 678 2.91 5.52 6.31
CA GLY A 678 3.07 4.08 6.08
C GLY A 678 3.79 3.77 4.76
N TYR A 679 3.73 4.69 3.80
CA TYR A 679 4.25 4.54 2.45
C TYR A 679 5.01 5.79 2.01
N THR A 680 5.97 5.63 1.09
CA THR A 680 6.76 6.76 0.56
C THR A 680 5.97 7.53 -0.49
N VAL A 681 5.59 8.77 -0.18
CA VAL A 681 5.12 9.74 -1.18
C VAL A 681 6.34 10.34 -1.88
N PHE A 682 6.42 10.21 -3.20
CA PHE A 682 7.57 10.71 -4.00
C PHE A 682 7.16 11.64 -5.16
N GLY A 683 5.88 11.99 -5.25
CA GLY A 683 5.39 12.99 -6.20
C GLY A 683 3.90 13.27 -6.07
N LYS A 684 3.39 14.15 -6.93
CA LYS A 684 1.98 14.50 -7.02
C LYS A 684 1.56 14.79 -8.46
N VAL A 685 0.40 14.29 -8.87
CA VAL A 685 -0.28 14.67 -10.11
C VAL A 685 -1.12 15.92 -9.86
N ASN A 686 -1.04 16.88 -10.77
CA ASN A 686 -1.81 18.12 -10.67
C ASN A 686 -3.30 17.88 -10.98
N GLU A 687 -4.19 18.66 -10.33
CA GLU A 687 -5.63 18.45 -10.44
C GLU A 687 -6.14 18.56 -11.89
N THR A 688 -5.52 19.39 -12.72
CA THR A 688 -5.87 19.53 -14.15
C THR A 688 -5.67 18.25 -14.95
N ASP A 689 -4.74 17.40 -14.51
CA ASP A 689 -4.37 16.14 -15.17
C ASP A 689 -5.07 14.93 -14.54
N MET A 690 -5.69 15.09 -13.35
CA MET A 690 -6.40 14.01 -12.66
C MET A 690 -7.53 13.41 -13.50
N LYS A 691 -8.15 14.19 -14.40
CA LYS A 691 -9.14 13.68 -15.36
C LYS A 691 -8.59 12.58 -16.28
N ILE A 692 -7.28 12.56 -16.54
CA ILE A 692 -6.65 11.50 -17.33
C ILE A 692 -6.48 10.27 -16.46
N VAL A 693 -5.98 10.44 -15.24
CA VAL A 693 -5.79 9.38 -14.26
C VAL A 693 -7.12 8.67 -13.93
N ASP A 694 -8.18 9.43 -13.70
CA ASP A 694 -9.54 8.91 -13.45
C ASP A 694 -10.13 8.18 -14.67
N ASN A 695 -9.60 8.44 -15.87
CA ASN A 695 -10.01 7.80 -17.11
C ASN A 695 -9.19 6.53 -17.46
N LEU A 696 -8.24 6.12 -16.63
CA LEU A 696 -7.46 4.90 -16.81
C LEU A 696 -8.23 3.68 -16.30
N VAL A 697 -8.16 2.58 -17.06
CA VAL A 697 -8.64 1.24 -16.66
C VAL A 697 -7.51 0.23 -16.63
N ARG A 698 -7.73 -0.87 -15.92
CA ARG A 698 -6.87 -2.05 -15.97
C ARG A 698 -6.64 -2.47 -17.43
N GLY A 699 -5.38 -2.65 -17.81
CA GLY A 699 -4.94 -3.03 -19.15
C GLY A 699 -4.53 -1.88 -20.06
N ASP A 700 -4.92 -0.63 -19.74
CA ASP A 700 -4.42 0.54 -20.47
C ASP A 700 -2.89 0.63 -20.34
N LYS A 701 -2.22 1.11 -21.39
CA LYS A 701 -0.75 1.11 -21.43
C LYS A 701 -0.13 2.49 -21.25
N ILE A 702 1.00 2.53 -20.56
CA ILE A 702 1.91 3.67 -20.59
C ILE A 702 2.77 3.56 -21.85
N THR A 703 2.64 4.50 -22.77
CA THR A 703 3.39 4.48 -24.03
C THR A 703 4.78 5.09 -23.88
N SER A 704 4.93 6.11 -23.04
CA SER A 704 6.23 6.70 -22.74
C SER A 704 6.26 7.46 -21.41
N VAL A 705 7.43 7.51 -20.78
CA VAL A 705 7.71 8.36 -19.62
C VAL A 705 8.90 9.26 -19.93
N LYS A 706 8.69 10.58 -19.90
CA LYS A 706 9.74 11.59 -20.13
C LYS A 706 10.05 12.34 -18.86
N ILE A 707 11.33 12.35 -18.47
CA ILE A 707 11.81 13.14 -17.32
C ILE A 707 12.22 14.54 -17.77
N VAL A 708 11.69 15.56 -17.10
CA VAL A 708 12.00 16.97 -17.30
C VAL A 708 12.66 17.49 -16.01
N GLU A 709 13.91 17.96 -16.11
CA GLU A 709 14.66 18.54 -14.99
C GLU A 709 14.95 20.01 -15.30
N GLY A 710 14.42 20.93 -14.49
CA GLY A 710 14.77 22.35 -14.56
C GLY A 710 16.18 22.62 -14.02
N ASN A 711 17.05 23.26 -14.81
CA ASN A 711 18.39 23.75 -14.46
C ASN A 711 19.24 22.83 -13.56
N LEU A 712 19.46 21.58 -13.98
CA LEU A 712 20.64 20.83 -13.52
C LEU A 712 21.83 21.17 -14.42
N PRO A 713 23.06 21.34 -13.88
CA PRO A 713 24.25 21.49 -14.72
C PRO A 713 24.36 20.26 -15.63
N GLN A 714 24.11 20.46 -16.92
CA GLN A 714 24.14 19.39 -17.91
C GLN A 714 25.54 18.77 -17.92
N ARG A 715 25.64 17.46 -17.69
CA ARG A 715 26.85 16.72 -18.03
C ARG A 715 26.98 16.73 -19.54
N THR A 716 28.00 17.43 -20.06
CA THR A 716 28.47 17.22 -21.42
C THR A 716 28.78 15.73 -21.64
N PRO A 717 28.28 15.09 -22.71
CA PRO A 717 28.63 13.72 -23.06
C PRO A 717 30.15 13.59 -23.15
N ARG A 718 30.73 12.59 -22.47
CA ARG A 718 32.14 12.22 -22.70
C ARG A 718 32.26 11.75 -24.14
N THR A 719 33.05 12.47 -24.94
CA THR A 719 33.51 12.00 -26.24
C THR A 719 34.20 10.65 -26.07
N PRO A 720 33.90 9.64 -26.91
CA PRO A 720 34.59 8.36 -26.83
C PRO A 720 36.08 8.58 -27.11
N ARG A 721 36.93 8.12 -26.20
CA ARG A 721 38.38 8.07 -26.43
C ARG A 721 38.62 7.24 -27.69
N LYS A 722 39.10 7.89 -28.76
CA LYS A 722 39.70 7.19 -29.90
C LYS A 722 40.85 6.35 -29.34
N LYS A 723 40.78 5.02 -29.53
CA LYS A 723 41.93 4.14 -29.35
C LYS A 723 43.04 4.65 -30.28
N LYS A 724 44.19 5.00 -29.72
CA LYS A 724 45.46 5.01 -30.43
C LYS A 724 46.19 3.74 -30.06
#